data_AF-A0A843S2C4-F1
#
_entry.id   AF-A0A843S2C4-F1
#
_cell.length_a   1.000
_cell.length_b   1.000
_cell.length_c   1.000
_cell.angle_alpha   90.00
_cell.angle_beta   90.00
_cell.angle_gamma   90.00
#
_symmetry.space_group_name_H-M   'P 1'
#
loop_
_entity.id
_entity.type
_entity.pdbx_description
1 polymer ?
#
loop_
_entity_poly.entity_id
_entity_poly.type
_entity_poly.pdbx_seq_one_letter_code
_entity_poly.pdbx_strand_id
1 'polypeptide(L)'
;MPRSGSARDPLWYKDAVIYQVHVRAFFDSNDDGVGDFPGLTQKLDYLQNLGVSAIWLLPFYPSPLKDDGYDISHYEGVHHSYGTLKDFRTFLREAHERGLQVLTELVINHTSDQHPWFQAARQAPPDSSKRHYYVWSDAERRWPDVRVIFNDTEKSNWTWDQAAGAYYWHRFFHHQPDLNFDNPRVRRAVLKVMRFWLDMGVDGLRLDAVPYLFERDGTICENLPETHAFLKEIRHALDQHYRGRMLLAEANQWPSDVRPYFGDGDECQMAFHFPLMPRMFMALRQEDRHPITEILSQTPDIPDSCQWAIFLRNHDELTLEMVTDEERDYMYQAYAADPHMRLNMGIRRRLAPLMENNRQRIELLYSLLFSLPGTPIVYYGDELRMGDNVFLGDRNGVRTPMQWTSDRNAGFSRADPARLYAPPIMDPVYGYQAINVEAQERSPFSLLAWVRRMIALRKQYKTFGRGTLEVLEPSNRKVLAYVRRYEDEVILVVSNLSPSVQPVELELPSFAGMTPVELLGQTPFPRISEIPYFLTLGPYAFYWFTLQWSSPPVLVERPLATTSEPATLAAASLLIGEAWDTVLDTSVRELVERKHLLAYLQRQYWFTSRLPEAERVRIVDWARLKSGREPVFFLVVEAEAVGRARLRCNVPVGLTSGEAGVAILRDHPERVIAPITGARKGVLHGVGEHEAAPLMAAAILEQREIRSAAGRLRGLSLDATAVAEIPEGVTSLKAARVTGEFSNTVYLLGDRFALKLLRASQAGTHPEIEVGAYLTRRQFAHAPASIGGLLYERGGGDRPAATIAVLEQCVLYQADGWSHATDEMARYSERVIAGGRHGETPDVPAAQSLVALADQLLPFPVLDTIGGYIEVAATLGRRTAELHVALADASSDPAFEPQPLPPAGVVRLAEGVRARARRAVLLLREKQPLVPASLRELYESVLARADSIEPLIDALAARVTETSALIRIHGDYQLSQVLWREQDFVIVDFEGDPSKPLEERRTQQSPLVDVAGMLRSFSYAAYAGLQSYVVTRPSDAERLEPWGRFWAAWVSALFLRSYRSLMRDTTLVPRRAASFEALLRMHLIDRTLRDVENELLLRPDWLGLPLRDLADLLG
;
A
#
# COMPACT_ATOMS: atom_id res chain seq x y z
N MET A 1 6.19 -41.01 -22.34
CA MET A 1 6.76 -40.42 -21.11
C MET A 1 5.71 -39.51 -20.50
N PRO A 2 5.50 -39.54 -19.17
CA PRO A 2 4.55 -38.65 -18.50
C PRO A 2 4.94 -37.19 -18.76
N ARG A 3 3.94 -36.34 -19.03
CA ARG A 3 4.16 -34.90 -19.22
C ARG A 3 4.54 -34.27 -17.88
N SER A 4 5.60 -33.45 -17.86
CA SER A 4 5.94 -32.63 -16.71
C SER A 4 4.77 -31.73 -16.32
N GLY A 5 4.62 -31.44 -15.01
CA GLY A 5 3.63 -30.48 -14.53
C GLY A 5 3.77 -29.11 -15.21
N SER A 6 2.65 -28.39 -15.34
CA SER A 6 2.63 -27.05 -15.94
C SER A 6 3.32 -26.00 -15.04
N ALA A 7 3.30 -26.22 -13.73
CA ALA A 7 3.95 -25.38 -12.73
C ALA A 7 5.42 -25.79 -12.46
N ARG A 8 6.29 -24.79 -12.26
CA ARG A 8 7.71 -25.00 -11.93
C ARG A 8 7.95 -25.35 -10.46
N ASP A 9 7.10 -24.86 -9.55
CA ASP A 9 7.16 -25.15 -8.12
C ASP A 9 6.28 -26.38 -7.80
N PRO A 10 6.82 -27.45 -7.19
CA PRO A 10 6.02 -28.60 -6.75
C PRO A 10 4.96 -28.27 -5.69
N LEU A 11 5.07 -27.13 -4.99
CA LEU A 11 4.14 -26.65 -3.97
C LEU A 11 3.23 -25.51 -4.45
N TRP A 12 3.08 -25.34 -5.76
CA TRP A 12 2.32 -24.22 -6.37
C TRP A 12 0.91 -24.03 -5.78
N TYR A 13 0.28 -25.11 -5.33
CA TYR A 13 -1.05 -25.08 -4.72
C TYR A 13 -1.12 -24.26 -3.44
N LYS A 14 -0.01 -24.06 -2.72
CA LYS A 14 0.02 -23.23 -1.51
C LYS A 14 -0.18 -21.75 -1.79
N ASP A 15 0.24 -21.30 -2.98
CA ASP A 15 0.13 -19.90 -3.40
C ASP A 15 -1.07 -19.64 -4.31
N ALA A 16 -1.78 -20.71 -4.68
CA ALA A 16 -2.86 -20.62 -5.65
C ALA A 16 -4.07 -19.81 -5.16
N VAL A 17 -4.87 -19.35 -6.11
CA VAL A 17 -6.26 -18.97 -5.91
C VAL A 17 -7.08 -19.81 -6.88
N ILE A 18 -7.91 -20.70 -6.34
CA ILE A 18 -8.67 -21.68 -7.12
C ILE A 18 -10.04 -21.11 -7.44
N TYR A 19 -10.51 -21.28 -8.66
CA TYR A 19 -11.84 -20.90 -9.09
C TYR A 19 -12.66 -22.15 -9.41
N GLN A 20 -13.71 -22.41 -8.63
CA GLN A 20 -14.61 -23.54 -8.84
C GLN A 20 -15.66 -23.18 -9.89
N VAL A 21 -15.75 -23.97 -10.95
CA VAL A 21 -16.66 -23.71 -12.07
C VAL A 21 -17.30 -24.99 -12.62
N HIS A 22 -18.57 -24.89 -12.98
CA HIS A 22 -19.27 -25.94 -13.75
C HIS A 22 -19.23 -25.58 -15.23
N VAL A 23 -18.67 -26.47 -16.08
CA VAL A 23 -18.65 -26.28 -17.55
C VAL A 23 -20.05 -25.97 -18.09
N ARG A 24 -21.06 -26.72 -17.61
CA ARG A 24 -22.48 -26.53 -17.97
C ARG A 24 -23.01 -25.12 -17.74
N ALA A 25 -22.49 -24.43 -16.73
CA ALA A 25 -23.05 -23.17 -16.25
C ALA A 25 -22.28 -21.94 -16.71
N PHE A 26 -21.10 -22.10 -17.31
CA PHE A 26 -20.19 -20.96 -17.50
C PHE A 26 -20.44 -20.20 -18.80
N PHE A 27 -20.38 -20.85 -19.96
CA PHE A 27 -20.67 -20.20 -21.24
C PHE A 27 -21.02 -21.25 -22.31
N ASP A 28 -22.11 -21.03 -23.03
CA ASP A 28 -22.57 -21.85 -24.16
C ASP A 28 -22.07 -21.22 -25.47
N SER A 29 -21.26 -21.97 -26.21
CA SER A 29 -20.66 -21.48 -27.46
C SER A 29 -21.41 -21.91 -28.72
N ASN A 30 -22.28 -22.92 -28.61
CA ASN A 30 -22.96 -23.54 -29.74
C ASN A 30 -24.48 -23.23 -29.78
N ASP A 31 -24.97 -22.46 -28.80
CA ASP A 31 -26.34 -22.00 -28.63
C ASP A 31 -27.37 -23.15 -28.46
N ASP A 32 -26.96 -24.26 -27.84
CA ASP A 32 -27.86 -25.38 -27.54
C ASP A 32 -28.60 -25.26 -26.20
N GLY A 33 -28.19 -24.32 -25.35
CA GLY A 33 -28.71 -24.02 -24.02
C GLY A 33 -27.85 -24.55 -22.86
N VAL A 34 -26.71 -25.17 -23.15
CA VAL A 34 -25.82 -25.84 -22.20
C VAL A 34 -24.39 -25.33 -22.38
N GLY A 35 -23.70 -25.01 -21.28
CA GLY A 35 -22.31 -24.57 -21.35
C GLY A 35 -21.35 -25.70 -21.74
N ASP A 36 -20.28 -25.36 -22.47
CA ASP A 36 -19.39 -26.33 -23.11
C ASP A 36 -17.89 -25.93 -23.00
N PHE A 37 -16.98 -26.87 -23.29
CA PHE A 37 -15.53 -26.61 -23.20
C PHE A 37 -15.02 -25.52 -24.17
N PRO A 38 -15.45 -25.48 -25.45
CA PRO A 38 -15.12 -24.35 -26.32
C PRO A 38 -15.57 -23.00 -25.74
N GLY A 39 -16.73 -22.95 -25.09
CA GLY A 39 -17.26 -21.77 -24.43
C GLY A 39 -16.46 -21.37 -23.20
N LEU A 40 -16.12 -22.32 -22.33
CA LEU A 40 -15.22 -22.08 -21.21
C LEU A 40 -13.84 -21.58 -21.69
N THR A 41 -13.33 -22.12 -22.80
CA THR A 41 -12.07 -21.68 -23.41
C THR A 41 -12.11 -20.21 -23.82
N GLN A 42 -13.23 -19.75 -24.40
CA GLN A 42 -13.43 -18.33 -24.78
C GLN A 42 -13.46 -17.38 -23.57
N LYS A 43 -13.67 -17.90 -22.36
CA LYS A 43 -13.74 -17.11 -21.12
C LYS A 43 -12.50 -17.23 -20.24
N LEU A 44 -11.43 -17.88 -20.71
CA LEU A 44 -10.16 -17.98 -19.97
C LEU A 44 -9.52 -16.61 -19.71
N ASP A 45 -9.67 -15.65 -20.63
CA ASP A 45 -9.14 -14.30 -20.46
C ASP A 45 -9.82 -13.58 -19.27
N TYR A 46 -11.11 -13.82 -19.05
CA TYR A 46 -11.83 -13.30 -17.87
C TYR A 46 -11.24 -13.88 -16.57
N LEU A 47 -11.00 -15.19 -16.52
CA LEU A 47 -10.42 -15.85 -15.34
C LEU A 47 -8.98 -15.39 -15.08
N GLN A 48 -8.17 -15.28 -16.13
CA GLN A 48 -6.81 -14.74 -16.02
C GLN A 48 -6.84 -13.30 -15.48
N ASN A 49 -7.72 -12.45 -16.02
CA ASN A 49 -7.87 -11.06 -15.58
C ASN A 49 -8.42 -10.95 -14.15
N LEU A 50 -9.25 -11.89 -13.69
CA LEU A 50 -9.67 -11.97 -12.28
C LEU A 50 -8.48 -12.23 -11.35
N GLY A 51 -7.40 -12.81 -11.86
CA GLY A 51 -6.14 -13.05 -11.14
C GLY A 51 -6.02 -14.45 -10.54
N VAL A 52 -7.00 -15.33 -10.78
CA VAL A 52 -6.96 -16.73 -10.33
C VAL A 52 -5.78 -17.46 -10.97
N SER A 53 -5.31 -18.52 -10.32
CA SER A 53 -4.18 -19.32 -10.83
C SER A 53 -4.55 -20.75 -11.13
N ALA A 54 -5.70 -21.23 -10.65
CA ALA A 54 -6.18 -22.57 -10.92
C ALA A 54 -7.68 -22.62 -11.12
N ILE A 55 -8.13 -23.52 -11.98
CA ILE A 55 -9.54 -23.78 -12.28
C ILE A 55 -9.87 -25.17 -11.76
N TRP A 56 -10.85 -25.27 -10.87
CA TRP A 56 -11.43 -26.54 -10.46
C TRP A 56 -12.73 -26.78 -11.22
N LEU A 57 -12.72 -27.80 -12.07
CA LEU A 57 -13.87 -28.25 -12.83
C LEU A 57 -14.68 -29.28 -12.06
N LEU A 58 -15.97 -29.00 -11.91
CA LEU A 58 -16.99 -29.98 -11.52
C LEU A 58 -17.08 -31.14 -12.52
N PRO A 59 -17.76 -32.26 -12.20
CA PRO A 59 -17.78 -33.42 -13.08
C PRO A 59 -18.28 -33.06 -14.48
N PHE A 60 -17.51 -33.44 -15.50
CA PHE A 60 -17.83 -33.23 -16.91
C PHE A 60 -17.91 -34.55 -17.70
N TYR A 61 -17.94 -35.68 -16.98
CA TYR A 61 -17.93 -37.03 -17.52
C TYR A 61 -19.30 -37.42 -18.07
N PRO A 62 -19.38 -38.38 -19.01
CA PRO A 62 -20.65 -39.03 -19.35
C PRO A 62 -21.36 -39.53 -18.08
N SER A 63 -22.62 -39.14 -17.96
CA SER A 63 -23.46 -39.30 -16.77
C SER A 63 -24.91 -39.09 -17.19
N PRO A 64 -25.89 -39.73 -16.52
CA PRO A 64 -27.30 -39.39 -16.70
C PRO A 64 -27.71 -38.09 -16.00
N LEU A 65 -26.79 -37.43 -15.29
CA LEU A 65 -26.94 -36.14 -14.60
C LEU A 65 -28.03 -36.14 -13.52
N LYS A 66 -28.28 -37.30 -12.88
CA LYS A 66 -29.24 -37.37 -11.78
C LYS A 66 -28.70 -36.77 -10.49
N ASP A 67 -27.37 -36.76 -10.35
CA ASP A 67 -26.64 -35.99 -9.33
C ASP A 67 -25.64 -35.05 -10.02
N ASP A 68 -26.11 -34.39 -11.08
CA ASP A 68 -25.39 -33.34 -11.79
C ASP A 68 -23.98 -33.70 -12.32
N GLY A 69 -23.74 -34.99 -12.58
CA GLY A 69 -22.47 -35.49 -13.11
C GLY A 69 -21.64 -36.27 -12.10
N TYR A 70 -21.97 -36.24 -10.81
CA TYR A 70 -21.33 -37.08 -9.79
C TYR A 70 -21.70 -38.56 -9.96
N ASP A 71 -22.85 -38.86 -10.55
CA ASP A 71 -23.23 -40.18 -11.02
C ASP A 71 -22.56 -40.51 -12.38
N ILE A 72 -21.28 -40.88 -12.35
CA ILE A 72 -20.46 -41.13 -13.56
C ILE A 72 -20.83 -42.46 -14.23
N SER A 73 -21.18 -42.44 -15.52
CA SER A 73 -21.42 -43.65 -16.33
C SER A 73 -20.22 -44.05 -17.19
N HIS A 74 -19.27 -43.14 -17.43
CA HIS A 74 -17.99 -43.46 -18.06
C HIS A 74 -16.88 -42.48 -17.67
N TYR A 75 -15.82 -42.96 -17.01
CA TYR A 75 -14.73 -42.10 -16.50
C TYR A 75 -13.76 -41.52 -17.53
N GLU A 76 -13.55 -42.19 -18.67
CA GLU A 76 -12.50 -41.86 -19.65
C GLU A 76 -13.04 -41.01 -20.83
N GLY A 77 -14.08 -40.21 -20.58
CA GLY A 77 -14.75 -39.41 -21.60
C GLY A 77 -15.26 -38.06 -21.12
N VAL A 78 -15.85 -37.30 -22.04
CA VAL A 78 -16.54 -36.02 -21.79
C VAL A 78 -18.02 -36.20 -22.12
N HIS A 79 -18.91 -35.67 -21.29
CA HIS A 79 -20.35 -35.68 -21.53
C HIS A 79 -20.64 -35.00 -22.87
N HIS A 80 -21.52 -35.59 -23.68
CA HIS A 80 -21.73 -35.13 -25.06
C HIS A 80 -22.17 -33.65 -25.15
N SER A 81 -22.93 -33.17 -24.17
CA SER A 81 -23.36 -31.76 -24.09
C SER A 81 -22.24 -30.76 -23.76
N TYR A 82 -21.08 -31.22 -23.29
CA TYR A 82 -19.94 -30.33 -22.96
C TYR A 82 -18.87 -30.31 -24.06
N GLY A 83 -19.08 -31.07 -25.14
CA GLY A 83 -18.15 -31.23 -26.25
C GLY A 83 -17.41 -32.58 -26.22
N THR A 84 -16.18 -32.57 -26.69
CA THR A 84 -15.37 -33.79 -26.88
C THR A 84 -14.09 -33.78 -26.06
N LEU A 85 -13.41 -34.94 -26.01
CA LEU A 85 -12.08 -35.04 -25.41
C LEU A 85 -11.04 -34.14 -26.12
N LYS A 86 -11.25 -33.82 -27.40
CA LYS A 86 -10.39 -32.87 -28.14
C LYS A 86 -10.60 -31.44 -27.65
N ASP A 87 -11.84 -31.08 -27.33
CA ASP A 87 -12.17 -29.75 -26.83
C ASP A 87 -11.59 -29.55 -25.42
N PHE A 88 -11.70 -30.56 -24.55
CA PHE A 88 -11.02 -30.56 -23.25
C PHE A 88 -9.50 -30.38 -23.39
N ARG A 89 -8.84 -31.11 -24.31
CA ARG A 89 -7.38 -30.94 -24.55
C ARG A 89 -7.03 -29.53 -25.05
N THR A 90 -7.91 -28.92 -25.83
CA THR A 90 -7.75 -27.53 -26.28
C THR A 90 -7.86 -26.59 -25.09
N PHE A 91 -8.93 -26.69 -24.31
CA PHE A 91 -9.11 -25.95 -23.06
C PHE A 91 -7.89 -26.06 -22.14
N LEU A 92 -7.42 -27.27 -21.88
CA LEU A 92 -6.30 -27.53 -20.98
C LEU A 92 -5.01 -26.84 -21.47
N ARG A 93 -4.72 -26.91 -22.77
CA ARG A 93 -3.57 -26.23 -23.37
C ARG A 93 -3.69 -24.71 -23.24
N GLU A 94 -4.85 -24.15 -23.58
CA GLU A 94 -5.10 -22.70 -23.53
C GLU A 94 -5.05 -22.15 -22.10
N ALA A 95 -5.49 -22.94 -21.11
CA ALA A 95 -5.35 -22.63 -19.70
C ALA A 95 -3.87 -22.60 -19.28
N HIS A 96 -3.10 -23.63 -19.65
CA HIS A 96 -1.67 -23.70 -19.35
C HIS A 96 -0.86 -22.57 -20.00
N GLU A 97 -1.19 -22.18 -21.23
CA GLU A 97 -0.56 -21.04 -21.92
C GLU A 97 -0.78 -19.71 -21.16
N ARG A 98 -1.87 -19.60 -20.41
CA ARG A 98 -2.20 -18.46 -19.54
C ARG A 98 -1.67 -18.60 -18.11
N GLY A 99 -0.96 -19.69 -17.81
CA GLY A 99 -0.45 -19.99 -16.47
C GLY A 99 -1.52 -20.49 -15.48
N LEU A 100 -2.67 -20.94 -15.98
CA LEU A 100 -3.78 -21.46 -15.19
C LEU A 100 -3.67 -22.98 -15.06
N GLN A 101 -3.52 -23.49 -13.84
CA GLN A 101 -3.58 -24.92 -13.57
C GLN A 101 -5.02 -25.43 -13.59
N VAL A 102 -5.23 -26.71 -13.91
CA VAL A 102 -6.57 -27.31 -14.00
C VAL A 102 -6.68 -28.51 -13.05
N LEU A 103 -7.68 -28.44 -12.17
CA LEU A 103 -8.11 -29.53 -11.31
C LEU A 103 -9.41 -30.13 -11.85
N THR A 104 -9.55 -31.44 -11.77
CA THR A 104 -10.78 -32.16 -12.12
C THR A 104 -11.25 -33.03 -10.96
N GLU A 105 -12.51 -33.42 -10.97
CA GLU A 105 -13.04 -34.38 -10.01
C GLU A 105 -12.50 -35.79 -10.24
N LEU A 106 -12.31 -36.55 -9.17
CA LEU A 106 -12.14 -37.99 -9.23
C LEU A 106 -13.13 -38.60 -8.23
N VAL A 107 -14.33 -38.90 -8.72
CA VAL A 107 -15.39 -39.56 -7.94
C VAL A 107 -15.05 -41.04 -7.82
N ILE A 108 -14.43 -41.40 -6.71
CA ILE A 108 -13.90 -42.75 -6.49
C ILE A 108 -14.82 -43.63 -5.67
N ASN A 109 -15.71 -43.07 -4.85
CA ASN A 109 -16.55 -43.86 -3.96
C ASN A 109 -17.57 -44.72 -4.72
N HIS A 110 -18.22 -44.15 -5.74
CA HIS A 110 -19.37 -44.75 -6.41
C HIS A 110 -19.35 -44.48 -7.91
N THR A 111 -20.22 -45.17 -8.65
CA THR A 111 -20.51 -44.90 -10.08
C THR A 111 -22.01 -44.71 -10.28
N SER A 112 -22.44 -44.24 -11.45
CA SER A 112 -23.86 -44.37 -11.85
C SER A 112 -24.29 -45.83 -11.91
N ASP A 113 -25.56 -46.11 -11.59
CA ASP A 113 -26.22 -47.39 -11.88
C ASP A 113 -26.21 -47.73 -13.38
N GLN A 114 -26.05 -46.76 -14.27
CA GLN A 114 -25.91 -46.97 -15.72
C GLN A 114 -24.47 -47.31 -16.14
N HIS A 115 -23.50 -47.26 -15.23
CA HIS A 115 -22.12 -47.58 -15.55
C HIS A 115 -22.02 -49.05 -16.05
N PRO A 116 -21.25 -49.33 -17.12
CA PRO A 116 -21.11 -50.69 -17.64
C PRO A 116 -20.65 -51.72 -16.61
N TRP A 117 -19.90 -51.28 -15.58
CA TRP A 117 -19.51 -52.12 -14.45
C TRP A 117 -20.73 -52.57 -13.64
N PHE A 118 -21.65 -51.67 -13.28
CA PHE A 118 -22.84 -52.02 -12.49
C PHE A 118 -23.81 -52.88 -13.30
N GLN A 119 -24.04 -52.51 -14.57
CA GLN A 119 -24.88 -53.29 -15.48
C GLN A 119 -24.34 -54.72 -15.66
N ALA A 120 -23.02 -54.88 -15.73
CA ALA A 120 -22.40 -56.20 -15.75
C ALA A 120 -22.48 -56.91 -14.39
N ALA A 121 -22.34 -56.19 -13.27
CA ALA A 121 -22.37 -56.76 -11.92
C ALA A 121 -23.75 -57.31 -11.54
N ARG A 122 -24.82 -56.54 -11.80
CA ARG A 122 -26.20 -56.93 -11.47
C ARG A 122 -26.71 -58.14 -12.26
N GLN A 123 -26.13 -58.40 -13.43
CA GLN A 123 -26.45 -59.57 -14.28
C GLN A 123 -25.52 -60.76 -14.00
N ALA A 124 -24.46 -60.58 -13.22
CA ALA A 124 -23.46 -61.62 -13.00
C ALA A 124 -23.80 -62.49 -11.77
N PRO A 125 -23.36 -63.77 -11.77
CA PRO A 125 -23.52 -64.65 -10.61
C PRO A 125 -22.89 -64.06 -9.33
N PRO A 126 -23.43 -64.36 -8.13
CA PRO A 126 -22.98 -63.80 -6.85
C PRO A 126 -21.47 -63.82 -6.60
N ASP A 127 -20.79 -64.93 -6.90
CA ASP A 127 -19.34 -65.08 -6.63
C ASP A 127 -18.44 -64.70 -7.82
N SER A 128 -18.99 -64.00 -8.81
CA SER A 128 -18.24 -63.64 -10.01
C SER A 128 -17.39 -62.39 -9.80
N SER A 129 -16.25 -62.34 -10.48
CA SER A 129 -15.38 -61.15 -10.42
C SER A 129 -16.02 -59.85 -10.92
N LYS A 130 -17.10 -59.93 -11.70
CA LYS A 130 -17.91 -58.78 -12.14
C LYS A 130 -18.87 -58.33 -11.03
N ARG A 131 -19.50 -59.26 -10.31
CA ARG A 131 -20.39 -58.97 -9.18
C ARG A 131 -19.67 -58.20 -8.08
N HIS A 132 -18.45 -58.65 -7.72
CA HIS A 132 -17.62 -58.04 -6.68
C HIS A 132 -17.04 -56.66 -7.03
N TYR A 133 -17.44 -56.01 -8.12
CA TYR A 133 -17.13 -54.59 -8.33
C TYR A 133 -17.92 -53.67 -7.40
N TYR A 134 -19.06 -54.14 -6.88
CA TYR A 134 -19.94 -53.41 -5.97
C TYR A 134 -20.18 -54.21 -4.69
N VAL A 135 -20.74 -53.55 -3.69
CA VAL A 135 -21.05 -54.14 -2.38
C VAL A 135 -22.48 -54.67 -2.39
N TRP A 136 -22.64 -55.98 -2.13
CA TRP A 136 -23.93 -56.68 -2.16
C TRP A 136 -24.25 -57.32 -0.81
N SER A 137 -25.54 -57.47 -0.50
CA SER A 137 -26.04 -58.15 0.70
C SER A 137 -27.38 -58.83 0.43
N ASP A 138 -27.60 -60.00 1.03
CA ASP A 138 -28.92 -60.65 1.06
C ASP A 138 -29.81 -60.06 2.17
N ALA A 139 -29.20 -59.45 3.18
CA ALA A 139 -29.88 -58.80 4.28
C ALA A 139 -30.20 -57.34 3.95
N GLU A 140 -31.43 -56.92 4.27
CA GLU A 140 -31.92 -55.54 4.08
C GLU A 140 -31.20 -54.52 4.97
N ARG A 141 -30.55 -54.96 6.05
CA ARG A 141 -29.89 -54.09 7.04
C ARG A 141 -28.56 -54.67 7.51
N ARG A 142 -27.50 -54.44 6.74
CA ARG A 142 -26.11 -54.54 7.22
C ARG A 142 -25.60 -53.13 7.54
N TRP A 143 -24.82 -52.97 8.62
CA TRP A 143 -24.35 -51.67 9.12
C TRP A 143 -25.47 -50.67 9.49
N PRO A 144 -26.37 -51.03 10.44
CA PRO A 144 -27.53 -50.21 10.79
C PRO A 144 -27.17 -48.88 11.48
N ASP A 145 -25.97 -48.77 12.05
CA ASP A 145 -25.52 -47.58 12.78
C ASP A 145 -24.89 -46.51 11.84
N VAL A 146 -24.77 -46.80 10.54
CA VAL A 146 -24.26 -45.85 9.54
C VAL A 146 -25.37 -44.89 9.13
N ARG A 147 -25.10 -43.59 9.24
CA ARG A 147 -26.06 -42.53 8.88
C ARG A 147 -26.40 -42.52 7.38
N VAL A 148 -27.58 -42.01 7.05
CA VAL A 148 -27.98 -41.69 5.67
C VAL A 148 -27.64 -40.22 5.40
N ILE A 149 -26.82 -39.94 4.39
CA ILE A 149 -26.35 -38.58 4.09
C ILE A 149 -27.50 -37.74 3.50
N PHE A 150 -28.14 -38.24 2.43
CA PHE A 150 -29.30 -37.58 1.80
C PHE A 150 -30.62 -38.02 2.42
N ASN A 151 -30.77 -37.75 3.71
CA ASN A 151 -31.90 -38.16 4.53
C ASN A 151 -33.28 -37.63 4.07
N ASP A 152 -33.32 -36.53 3.32
CA ASP A 152 -34.54 -35.99 2.71
C ASP A 152 -35.06 -36.85 1.55
N THR A 153 -34.19 -37.65 0.92
CA THR A 153 -34.52 -38.45 -0.28
C THR A 153 -34.42 -39.95 -0.05
N GLU A 154 -33.33 -40.42 0.58
CA GLU A 154 -33.04 -41.83 0.77
C GLU A 154 -33.50 -42.31 2.15
N LYS A 155 -34.13 -43.48 2.20
CA LYS A 155 -34.61 -44.09 3.45
C LYS A 155 -33.62 -45.07 4.08
N SER A 156 -32.65 -45.51 3.29
CA SER A 156 -31.68 -46.55 3.62
C SER A 156 -30.47 -46.39 2.72
N ASN A 157 -29.31 -46.86 3.17
CA ASN A 157 -28.09 -46.99 2.37
C ASN A 157 -28.06 -48.32 1.57
N TRP A 158 -29.14 -49.11 1.64
CA TRP A 158 -29.33 -50.35 0.88
C TRP A 158 -30.57 -50.27 0.00
N THR A 159 -30.41 -50.58 -1.29
CA THR A 159 -31.52 -50.68 -2.24
C THR A 159 -31.57 -52.06 -2.89
N TRP A 160 -32.78 -52.62 -3.03
CA TRP A 160 -33.00 -53.92 -3.67
C TRP A 160 -32.87 -53.83 -5.20
N ASP A 161 -32.00 -54.64 -5.79
CA ASP A 161 -31.92 -54.80 -7.25
C ASP A 161 -32.64 -56.09 -7.69
N GLN A 162 -33.70 -55.92 -8.49
CA GLN A 162 -34.53 -57.03 -8.96
C GLN A 162 -33.80 -58.01 -9.87
N ALA A 163 -32.82 -57.55 -10.67
CA ALA A 163 -32.08 -58.42 -11.58
C ALA A 163 -31.01 -59.23 -10.84
N ALA A 164 -30.39 -58.60 -9.84
CA ALA A 164 -29.35 -59.21 -9.02
C ALA A 164 -29.89 -60.12 -7.91
N GLY A 165 -31.18 -59.96 -7.55
CA GLY A 165 -31.83 -60.68 -6.45
C GLY A 165 -31.20 -60.40 -5.09
N ALA A 166 -30.65 -59.20 -4.88
CA ALA A 166 -29.92 -58.82 -3.68
C ALA A 166 -29.98 -57.29 -3.47
N TYR A 167 -29.66 -56.84 -2.26
CA TYR A 167 -29.44 -55.44 -1.97
C TYR A 167 -28.03 -55.01 -2.40
N TYR A 168 -27.88 -53.77 -2.88
CA TYR A 168 -26.58 -53.13 -3.07
C TYR A 168 -26.46 -51.88 -2.20
N TRP A 169 -25.22 -51.56 -1.82
CA TRP A 169 -24.89 -50.42 -0.97
C TRP A 169 -24.76 -49.12 -1.79
N HIS A 170 -25.20 -48.02 -1.20
CA HIS A 170 -24.97 -46.67 -1.68
C HIS A 170 -24.95 -45.68 -0.51
N ARG A 171 -23.95 -44.80 -0.46
CA ARG A 171 -23.89 -43.72 0.56
C ARG A 171 -24.69 -42.47 0.19
N PHE A 172 -24.87 -42.28 -1.11
CA PHE A 172 -25.58 -41.17 -1.72
C PHE A 172 -26.92 -41.68 -2.27
N PHE A 173 -27.35 -41.24 -3.45
CA PHE A 173 -28.59 -41.73 -4.05
C PHE A 173 -28.50 -43.20 -4.43
N HIS A 174 -29.64 -43.89 -4.47
CA HIS A 174 -29.71 -45.29 -4.92
C HIS A 174 -29.13 -45.50 -6.32
N HIS A 175 -29.21 -44.51 -7.22
CA HIS A 175 -28.60 -44.60 -8.56
C HIS A 175 -27.08 -44.34 -8.57
N GLN A 176 -26.45 -44.26 -7.39
CA GLN A 176 -25.00 -44.14 -7.18
C GLN A 176 -24.47 -45.34 -6.38
N PRO A 177 -24.49 -46.57 -6.93
CA PRO A 177 -23.97 -47.75 -6.26
C PRO A 177 -22.47 -47.62 -5.93
N ASP A 178 -22.13 -47.95 -4.69
CA ASP A 178 -20.78 -47.84 -4.14
C ASP A 178 -19.85 -48.95 -4.67
N LEU A 179 -18.63 -48.54 -5.01
CA LEU A 179 -17.58 -49.43 -5.47
C LEU A 179 -16.99 -50.23 -4.30
N ASN A 180 -16.75 -51.52 -4.53
CA ASN A 180 -16.19 -52.39 -3.50
C ASN A 180 -14.66 -52.29 -3.46
N PHE A 181 -14.13 -51.48 -2.54
CA PHE A 181 -12.69 -51.28 -2.40
C PHE A 181 -11.94 -52.45 -1.78
N ASP A 182 -12.59 -53.45 -1.18
CA ASP A 182 -11.93 -54.70 -0.79
C ASP A 182 -11.43 -55.46 -2.03
N ASN A 183 -12.07 -55.27 -3.19
CA ASN A 183 -11.66 -55.86 -4.44
C ASN A 183 -10.45 -55.14 -5.06
N PRO A 184 -9.26 -55.78 -5.20
CA PRO A 184 -8.08 -55.15 -5.79
C PRO A 184 -8.26 -54.78 -7.27
N ARG A 185 -9.27 -55.31 -7.97
CA ARG A 185 -9.58 -54.88 -9.35
C ARG A 185 -10.21 -53.49 -9.39
N VAL A 186 -11.02 -53.13 -8.40
CA VAL A 186 -11.60 -51.80 -8.25
C VAL A 186 -10.50 -50.78 -8.00
N ARG A 187 -9.62 -51.04 -7.02
CA ARG A 187 -8.44 -50.19 -6.73
C ARG A 187 -7.58 -49.92 -7.97
N ARG A 188 -7.27 -50.97 -8.75
CA ARG A 188 -6.53 -50.82 -10.02
C ARG A 188 -7.30 -50.04 -11.09
N ALA A 189 -8.62 -50.17 -11.14
CA ALA A 189 -9.44 -49.41 -12.09
C ALA A 189 -9.42 -47.91 -11.76
N VAL A 190 -9.54 -47.55 -10.47
CA VAL A 190 -9.43 -46.16 -9.99
C VAL A 190 -8.06 -45.57 -10.33
N LEU A 191 -6.96 -46.28 -10.04
CA LEU A 191 -5.62 -45.83 -10.41
C LEU A 191 -5.43 -45.66 -11.93
N LYS A 192 -6.11 -46.48 -12.75
CA LYS A 192 -6.09 -46.33 -14.21
C LYS A 192 -6.80 -45.04 -14.64
N VAL A 193 -7.97 -44.74 -14.08
CA VAL A 193 -8.71 -43.50 -14.36
C VAL A 193 -7.89 -42.28 -13.96
N MET A 194 -7.26 -42.32 -12.77
CA MET A 194 -6.36 -41.27 -12.31
C MET A 194 -5.24 -41.00 -13.34
N ARG A 195 -4.54 -42.06 -13.78
CA ARG A 195 -3.45 -41.95 -14.77
C ARG A 195 -3.93 -41.38 -16.10
N PHE A 196 -5.13 -41.75 -16.57
CA PHE A 196 -5.67 -41.27 -17.84
C PHE A 196 -5.74 -39.72 -17.90
N TRP A 197 -6.24 -39.09 -16.84
CA TRP A 197 -6.36 -37.63 -16.77
C TRP A 197 -5.02 -36.93 -16.52
N LEU A 198 -4.17 -37.50 -15.67
CA LEU A 198 -2.82 -36.98 -15.41
C LEU A 198 -1.91 -37.07 -16.64
N ASP A 199 -1.99 -38.16 -17.41
CA ASP A 199 -1.28 -38.34 -18.68
C ASP A 199 -1.71 -37.29 -19.72
N MET A 200 -2.97 -36.85 -19.67
CA MET A 200 -3.48 -35.78 -20.53
C MET A 200 -2.87 -34.41 -20.17
N GLY A 201 -2.57 -34.20 -18.90
CA GLY A 201 -1.89 -33.02 -18.38
C GLY A 201 -2.62 -32.32 -17.22
N VAL A 202 -3.70 -32.89 -16.69
CA VAL A 202 -4.42 -32.36 -15.51
C VAL A 202 -3.46 -32.16 -14.34
N ASP A 203 -3.56 -31.02 -13.66
CA ASP A 203 -2.63 -30.61 -12.61
C ASP A 203 -3.01 -31.10 -11.22
N GLY A 204 -4.30 -31.36 -10.99
CA GLY A 204 -4.75 -31.94 -9.73
C GLY A 204 -6.09 -32.64 -9.81
N LEU A 205 -6.36 -33.43 -8.78
CA LEU A 205 -7.58 -34.22 -8.68
C LEU A 205 -8.24 -33.95 -7.32
N ARG A 206 -9.48 -33.47 -7.33
CA ARG A 206 -10.32 -33.49 -6.12
C ARG A 206 -10.83 -34.91 -5.95
N LEU A 207 -10.47 -35.54 -4.84
CA LEU A 207 -10.98 -36.84 -4.47
C LEU A 207 -12.31 -36.63 -3.73
N ASP A 208 -13.39 -36.96 -4.41
CA ASP A 208 -14.75 -36.80 -3.91
C ASP A 208 -15.14 -37.97 -2.99
N ALA A 209 -15.88 -37.68 -1.92
CA ALA A 209 -16.43 -38.67 -1.01
C ALA A 209 -15.40 -39.63 -0.36
N VAL A 210 -14.16 -39.16 -0.15
CA VAL A 210 -13.06 -40.01 0.34
C VAL A 210 -13.28 -40.66 1.70
N PRO A 211 -14.10 -40.15 2.64
CA PRO A 211 -14.29 -40.85 3.91
C PRO A 211 -14.98 -42.20 3.83
N TYR A 212 -15.64 -42.50 2.71
CA TYR A 212 -16.64 -43.56 2.66
C TYR A 212 -16.21 -44.82 1.89
N LEU A 213 -14.94 -44.93 1.47
CA LEU A 213 -14.48 -45.96 0.52
C LEU A 213 -14.58 -47.40 1.03
N PHE A 214 -14.45 -47.63 2.33
CA PHE A 214 -14.49 -48.98 2.92
C PHE A 214 -15.53 -49.04 4.02
N GLU A 215 -16.18 -50.21 4.14
CA GLU A 215 -17.18 -50.50 5.16
C GLU A 215 -16.78 -51.69 6.04
N ARG A 216 -17.02 -51.58 7.35
CA ARG A 216 -16.70 -52.62 8.34
C ARG A 216 -17.78 -52.78 9.39
N ASP A 217 -18.06 -54.03 9.73
CA ASP A 217 -18.99 -54.36 10.82
C ASP A 217 -18.48 -53.77 12.16
N GLY A 218 -19.39 -53.17 12.95
CA GLY A 218 -19.06 -52.54 14.23
C GLY A 218 -18.42 -51.15 14.14
N THR A 219 -18.42 -50.52 12.96
CA THR A 219 -17.92 -49.16 12.74
C THR A 219 -19.01 -48.28 12.12
N ILE A 220 -18.78 -46.97 12.06
CA ILE A 220 -19.65 -46.03 11.33
C ILE A 220 -19.35 -45.96 9.82
N CYS A 221 -18.41 -46.78 9.32
CA CYS A 221 -18.00 -46.81 7.91
C CYS A 221 -17.55 -45.45 7.35
N GLU A 222 -16.89 -44.65 8.18
CA GLU A 222 -16.25 -43.37 7.81
C GLU A 222 -14.81 -43.36 8.36
N ASN A 223 -13.88 -42.76 7.62
CA ASN A 223 -12.48 -42.54 8.06
C ASN A 223 -11.71 -43.82 8.44
N LEU A 224 -12.05 -44.97 7.82
CA LEU A 224 -11.44 -46.25 8.20
C LEU A 224 -9.94 -46.33 7.84
N PRO A 225 -9.12 -47.07 8.60
CA PRO A 225 -7.70 -47.22 8.30
C PRO A 225 -7.40 -47.73 6.89
N GLU A 226 -8.25 -48.60 6.33
CA GLU A 226 -8.12 -49.12 4.97
C GLU A 226 -8.35 -48.03 3.91
N THR A 227 -9.25 -47.09 4.18
CA THR A 227 -9.45 -45.90 3.34
C THR A 227 -8.16 -45.10 3.25
N HIS A 228 -7.54 -44.77 4.39
CA HIS A 228 -6.26 -44.07 4.45
C HIS A 228 -5.13 -44.85 3.76
N ALA A 229 -5.05 -46.16 3.98
CA ALA A 229 -4.06 -47.01 3.32
C ALA A 229 -4.19 -46.97 1.79
N PHE A 230 -5.41 -46.93 1.26
CA PHE A 230 -5.62 -46.78 -0.18
C PHE A 230 -5.30 -45.37 -0.69
N LEU A 231 -5.59 -44.31 0.08
CA LEU A 231 -5.16 -42.95 -0.27
C LEU A 231 -3.63 -42.83 -0.37
N LYS A 232 -2.88 -43.52 0.52
CA LYS A 232 -1.42 -43.65 0.41
C LYS A 232 -0.99 -44.37 -0.87
N GLU A 233 -1.73 -45.40 -1.30
CA GLU A 233 -1.50 -46.08 -2.58
C GLU A 233 -1.70 -45.13 -3.78
N ILE A 234 -2.77 -44.32 -3.77
CA ILE A 234 -3.03 -43.29 -4.77
C ILE A 234 -1.88 -42.27 -4.81
N ARG A 235 -1.51 -41.74 -3.64
CA ARG A 235 -0.43 -40.74 -3.53
C ARG A 235 0.91 -41.30 -3.98
N HIS A 236 1.24 -42.53 -3.60
CA HIS A 236 2.46 -43.18 -4.05
C HIS A 236 2.50 -43.33 -5.58
N ALA A 237 1.39 -43.74 -6.19
CA ALA A 237 1.27 -43.85 -7.64
C ALA A 237 1.37 -42.48 -8.35
N LEU A 238 0.88 -41.40 -7.73
CA LEU A 238 1.05 -40.04 -8.20
C LEU A 238 2.53 -39.62 -8.19
N ASP A 239 3.18 -39.71 -7.03
CA ASP A 239 4.55 -39.21 -6.81
C ASP A 239 5.59 -39.98 -7.65
N GLN A 240 5.36 -41.27 -7.93
CA GLN A 240 6.23 -42.09 -8.79
C GLN A 240 6.31 -41.59 -10.24
N HIS A 241 5.22 -41.03 -10.78
CA HIS A 241 5.08 -40.80 -12.22
C HIS A 241 4.82 -39.33 -12.58
N TYR A 242 4.28 -38.53 -11.68
CA TYR A 242 3.81 -37.18 -11.97
C TYR A 242 4.30 -36.18 -10.90
N ARG A 243 5.34 -35.41 -11.26
CA ARG A 243 5.84 -34.32 -10.40
C ARG A 243 4.98 -33.07 -10.53
N GLY A 244 4.77 -32.36 -9.42
CA GLY A 244 4.07 -31.08 -9.37
C GLY A 244 2.55 -31.17 -9.54
N ARG A 245 1.96 -32.33 -9.22
CA ARG A 245 0.52 -32.56 -9.19
C ARG A 245 0.01 -32.63 -7.75
N MET A 246 -1.29 -32.42 -7.53
CA MET A 246 -1.89 -32.62 -6.20
C MET A 246 -3.18 -33.42 -6.19
N LEU A 247 -3.47 -33.93 -5.00
CA LEU A 247 -4.75 -34.47 -4.58
C LEU A 247 -5.37 -33.51 -3.56
N LEU A 248 -6.65 -33.22 -3.74
CA LEU A 248 -7.48 -32.44 -2.82
C LEU A 248 -8.57 -33.34 -2.24
N ALA A 249 -8.51 -33.63 -0.95
CA ALA A 249 -9.48 -34.47 -0.26
C ALA A 249 -10.76 -33.68 0.07
N GLU A 250 -11.91 -34.18 -0.37
CA GLU A 250 -13.19 -33.81 0.20
C GLU A 250 -13.52 -34.69 1.41
N ALA A 251 -13.09 -34.25 2.59
CA ALA A 251 -13.45 -34.86 3.86
C ALA A 251 -14.21 -33.85 4.73
N ASN A 252 -15.54 -33.84 4.64
CA ASN A 252 -16.39 -33.02 5.51
C ASN A 252 -16.52 -33.68 6.88
N GLN A 253 -15.49 -33.53 7.71
CA GLN A 253 -15.35 -34.15 9.04
C GLN A 253 -14.84 -33.10 10.06
N TRP A 254 -14.80 -33.44 11.35
CA TRP A 254 -14.19 -32.58 12.38
C TRP A 254 -12.68 -32.37 12.13
N PRO A 255 -12.06 -31.27 12.60
CA PRO A 255 -10.66 -30.97 12.26
C PRO A 255 -9.67 -32.10 12.60
N SER A 256 -9.88 -32.77 13.73
CA SER A 256 -9.07 -33.92 14.17
C SER A 256 -9.17 -35.12 13.22
N ASP A 257 -10.32 -35.29 12.57
CA ASP A 257 -10.61 -36.42 11.68
C ASP A 257 -10.22 -36.11 10.23
N VAL A 258 -10.15 -34.83 9.87
CA VAL A 258 -9.60 -34.40 8.57
C VAL A 258 -8.08 -34.47 8.56
N ARG A 259 -7.40 -34.22 9.68
CA ARG A 259 -5.93 -34.25 9.77
C ARG A 259 -5.29 -35.55 9.25
N PRO A 260 -5.82 -36.76 9.53
CA PRO A 260 -5.34 -38.01 8.96
C PRO A 260 -5.27 -38.06 7.42
N TYR A 261 -6.12 -37.33 6.70
CA TYR A 261 -6.12 -37.31 5.22
C TYR A 261 -4.87 -36.67 4.60
N PHE A 262 -4.05 -36.00 5.40
CA PHE A 262 -2.72 -35.54 5.00
C PHE A 262 -1.63 -36.61 5.20
N GLY A 263 -1.92 -37.65 5.98
CA GLY A 263 -0.93 -38.65 6.43
C GLY A 263 0.24 -38.00 7.16
N ASP A 264 1.45 -38.48 6.87
CA ASP A 264 2.72 -37.85 7.25
C ASP A 264 3.28 -37.01 6.08
N GLY A 265 2.38 -36.48 5.24
CA GLY A 265 2.70 -35.88 3.95
C GLY A 265 2.62 -36.87 2.78
N ASP A 266 2.11 -38.09 3.04
CA ASP A 266 2.06 -39.24 2.12
C ASP A 266 0.64 -39.66 1.71
N GLU A 267 -0.39 -38.86 2.02
CA GLU A 267 -1.75 -38.99 1.49
C GLU A 267 -2.09 -37.79 0.59
N CYS A 268 -3.10 -36.98 0.92
CA CYS A 268 -3.48 -35.83 0.11
C CYS A 268 -2.62 -34.61 0.43
N GLN A 269 -2.23 -33.85 -0.60
CA GLN A 269 -1.53 -32.58 -0.41
C GLN A 269 -2.48 -31.50 0.14
N MET A 270 -3.76 -31.58 -0.21
CA MET A 270 -4.76 -30.63 0.26
C MET A 270 -6.00 -31.31 0.83
N ALA A 271 -6.67 -30.65 1.76
CA ALA A 271 -8.02 -31.00 2.21
C ALA A 271 -8.83 -29.73 2.45
N PHE A 272 -10.14 -29.79 2.26
CA PHE A 272 -11.03 -28.68 2.56
C PHE A 272 -11.11 -28.42 4.07
N HIS A 273 -11.04 -27.15 4.47
CA HIS A 273 -11.25 -26.75 5.86
C HIS A 273 -12.75 -26.55 6.14
N PHE A 274 -13.56 -27.61 5.96
CA PHE A 274 -15.01 -27.59 6.20
C PHE A 274 -15.40 -27.03 7.57
N PRO A 275 -14.73 -27.36 8.69
CA PRO A 275 -15.15 -26.86 10.01
C PRO A 275 -15.09 -25.35 10.17
N LEU A 276 -14.15 -24.67 9.49
CA LEU A 276 -13.97 -23.22 9.58
C LEU A 276 -15.08 -22.46 8.85
N MET A 277 -15.59 -23.00 7.74
CA MET A 277 -16.54 -22.32 6.86
C MET A 277 -17.82 -21.89 7.61
N PRO A 278 -18.58 -22.76 8.32
CA PRO A 278 -19.77 -22.35 9.05
C PRO A 278 -19.48 -21.34 10.16
N ARG A 279 -18.32 -21.46 10.83
CA ARG A 279 -17.96 -20.57 11.94
C ARG A 279 -17.64 -19.15 11.48
N MET A 280 -17.19 -18.94 10.23
CA MET A 280 -17.07 -17.59 9.67
C MET A 280 -18.44 -16.90 9.56
N PHE A 281 -19.48 -17.62 9.13
CA PHE A 281 -20.85 -17.07 9.09
C PHE A 281 -21.40 -16.85 10.50
N MET A 282 -21.21 -17.80 11.42
CA MET A 282 -21.65 -17.66 12.81
C MET A 282 -21.00 -16.46 13.50
N ALA A 283 -19.67 -16.32 13.39
CA ALA A 283 -18.93 -15.23 14.02
C ALA A 283 -19.40 -13.85 13.53
N LEU A 284 -19.65 -13.73 12.22
CA LEU A 284 -20.22 -12.51 11.64
C LEU A 284 -21.60 -12.19 12.21
N ARG A 285 -22.45 -13.20 12.41
CA ARG A 285 -23.84 -12.97 12.85
C ARG A 285 -23.99 -12.81 14.36
N GLN A 286 -23.11 -13.44 15.13
CA GLN A 286 -22.99 -13.28 16.58
C GLN A 286 -22.23 -12.00 16.96
N GLU A 287 -21.55 -11.36 16.00
CA GLU A 287 -20.58 -10.28 16.25
C GLU A 287 -19.51 -10.69 17.28
N ASP A 288 -19.06 -11.95 17.23
CA ASP A 288 -18.07 -12.49 18.17
C ASP A 288 -17.04 -13.31 17.39
N ARG A 289 -15.75 -13.05 17.62
CA ARG A 289 -14.64 -13.79 17.01
C ARG A 289 -14.53 -15.24 17.49
N HIS A 290 -15.16 -15.57 18.62
CA HIS A 290 -14.97 -16.83 19.32
C HIS A 290 -15.16 -18.08 18.45
N PRO A 291 -16.22 -18.21 17.62
CA PRO A 291 -16.39 -19.39 16.77
C PRO A 291 -15.21 -19.62 15.81
N ILE A 292 -14.62 -18.56 15.27
CA ILE A 292 -13.45 -18.66 14.39
C ILE A 292 -12.20 -19.03 15.21
N THR A 293 -11.95 -18.34 16.32
CA THR A 293 -10.73 -18.58 17.10
C THR A 293 -10.72 -19.95 17.77
N GLU A 294 -11.88 -20.41 18.23
CA GLU A 294 -12.04 -21.73 18.85
C GLU A 294 -11.76 -22.84 17.83
N ILE A 295 -12.40 -22.80 16.65
CA ILE A 295 -12.20 -23.86 15.66
C ILE A 295 -10.76 -23.90 15.14
N LEU A 296 -10.12 -22.73 14.96
CA LEU A 296 -8.72 -22.66 14.57
C LEU A 296 -7.79 -23.22 15.65
N SER A 297 -8.08 -23.00 16.93
CA SER A 297 -7.29 -23.56 18.05
C SER A 297 -7.42 -25.09 18.16
N GLN A 298 -8.52 -25.66 17.68
CA GLN A 298 -8.78 -27.11 17.66
C GLN A 298 -8.27 -27.79 16.39
N THR A 299 -7.92 -27.02 15.35
CA THR A 299 -7.36 -27.55 14.10
C THR A 299 -5.90 -27.98 14.32
N PRO A 300 -5.56 -29.27 14.18
CA PRO A 300 -4.18 -29.73 14.36
C PRO A 300 -3.23 -29.23 13.28
N ASP A 301 -1.95 -29.13 13.61
CA ASP A 301 -0.88 -28.86 12.64
C ASP A 301 -0.83 -29.93 11.55
N ILE A 302 -0.59 -29.50 10.31
CA ILE A 302 -0.49 -30.35 9.12
C ILE A 302 0.97 -30.48 8.65
N PRO A 303 1.34 -31.53 7.89
CA PRO A 303 2.70 -31.65 7.35
C PRO A 303 3.12 -30.45 6.48
N ASP A 304 4.40 -30.09 6.48
CA ASP A 304 4.93 -28.91 5.79
C ASP A 304 4.65 -28.87 4.29
N SER A 305 4.49 -30.01 3.63
CA SER A 305 4.12 -30.09 2.21
C SER A 305 2.62 -29.92 1.97
N CYS A 306 1.78 -30.04 2.99
CA CYS A 306 0.33 -30.05 2.88
C CYS A 306 -0.29 -28.67 3.09
N GLN A 307 -1.57 -28.51 2.72
CA GLN A 307 -2.25 -27.22 2.76
C GLN A 307 -3.77 -27.34 2.93
N TRP A 308 -4.36 -26.46 3.73
CA TRP A 308 -5.81 -26.30 3.80
C TRP A 308 -6.37 -25.59 2.57
N ALA A 309 -7.51 -26.07 2.05
CA ALA A 309 -8.33 -25.34 1.09
C ALA A 309 -9.46 -24.61 1.82
N ILE A 310 -9.47 -23.27 1.76
CA ILE A 310 -10.47 -22.43 2.43
C ILE A 310 -11.48 -21.96 1.39
N PHE A 311 -12.76 -21.94 1.75
CA PHE A 311 -13.84 -21.51 0.87
C PHE A 311 -14.97 -20.90 1.69
N LEU A 312 -15.78 -20.05 1.07
CA LEU A 312 -17.00 -19.49 1.69
C LEU A 312 -18.23 -20.29 1.30
N ARG A 313 -18.37 -20.56 0.01
CA ARG A 313 -19.45 -21.34 -0.60
C ARG A 313 -18.89 -22.20 -1.73
N ASN A 314 -19.68 -23.16 -2.16
CA ASN A 314 -19.37 -24.08 -3.25
C ASN A 314 -20.68 -24.41 -3.99
N HIS A 315 -20.60 -25.38 -4.89
CA HIS A 315 -21.74 -25.89 -5.65
C HIS A 315 -22.79 -26.68 -4.84
N ASP A 316 -22.53 -26.98 -3.57
CA ASP A 316 -23.49 -27.68 -2.69
C ASP A 316 -24.16 -26.68 -1.74
N GLU A 317 -24.98 -27.18 -0.84
CA GLU A 317 -25.47 -26.43 0.30
C GLU A 317 -24.32 -26.03 1.25
N LEU A 318 -24.58 -25.02 2.07
CA LEU A 318 -23.76 -24.74 3.25
C LEU A 318 -24.03 -25.88 4.23
N THR A 319 -23.15 -26.89 4.22
CA THR A 319 -23.26 -28.06 5.08
C THR A 319 -23.13 -27.67 6.56
N LEU A 320 -24.04 -28.23 7.38
CA LEU A 320 -24.09 -28.12 8.83
C LEU A 320 -24.05 -29.52 9.46
N GLU A 321 -23.39 -30.47 8.80
CA GLU A 321 -23.19 -31.82 9.35
C GLU A 321 -22.18 -31.80 10.51
N MET A 322 -21.05 -31.12 10.34
CA MET A 322 -19.94 -31.06 11.29
C MET A 322 -19.98 -29.80 12.18
N VAL A 323 -21.18 -29.54 12.71
CA VAL A 323 -21.45 -28.54 13.75
C VAL A 323 -22.32 -29.19 14.84
N THR A 324 -22.35 -28.62 16.04
CA THR A 324 -23.24 -29.11 17.10
C THR A 324 -24.70 -28.86 16.75
N ASP A 325 -25.62 -29.56 17.42
CA ASP A 325 -27.05 -29.38 17.20
C ASP A 325 -27.51 -27.94 17.48
N GLU A 326 -26.96 -27.31 18.53
CA GLU A 326 -27.25 -25.91 18.88
C GLU A 326 -26.72 -24.92 17.83
N GLU A 327 -25.50 -25.15 17.33
CA GLU A 327 -24.92 -24.33 16.25
C GLU A 327 -25.74 -24.46 14.96
N ARG A 328 -26.22 -25.67 14.64
CA ARG A 328 -27.06 -25.94 13.48
C ARG A 328 -28.39 -25.19 13.56
N ASP A 329 -29.07 -25.28 14.70
CA ASP A 329 -30.33 -24.57 14.93
C ASP A 329 -30.15 -23.06 14.85
N TYR A 330 -29.06 -22.53 15.41
CA TYR A 330 -28.69 -21.13 15.28
C TYR A 330 -28.51 -20.72 13.80
N MET A 331 -27.75 -21.51 13.03
CA MET A 331 -27.52 -21.25 11.61
C MET A 331 -28.81 -21.27 10.79
N TYR A 332 -29.73 -22.19 11.08
CA TYR A 332 -31.04 -22.20 10.43
C TYR A 332 -31.88 -20.97 10.76
N GLN A 333 -31.91 -20.54 12.03
CA GLN A 333 -32.64 -19.33 12.43
C GLN A 333 -32.05 -18.07 11.80
N ALA A 334 -30.71 -17.99 11.73
CA ALA A 334 -29.99 -16.82 11.24
C ALA A 334 -30.01 -16.67 9.71
N TYR A 335 -29.93 -17.79 8.96
CA TYR A 335 -29.64 -17.77 7.53
C TYR A 335 -30.68 -18.48 6.64
N ALA A 336 -31.58 -19.27 7.23
CA ALA A 336 -32.59 -20.08 6.53
C ALA A 336 -33.97 -19.95 7.19
N ALA A 337 -34.47 -18.71 7.26
CA ALA A 337 -35.79 -18.39 7.81
C ALA A 337 -36.93 -19.04 6.99
N ASP A 338 -36.79 -19.13 5.67
CA ASP A 338 -37.68 -19.92 4.82
C ASP A 338 -37.24 -21.40 4.84
N PRO A 339 -38.12 -22.34 5.20
CA PRO A 339 -37.80 -23.77 5.18
C PRO A 339 -37.32 -24.28 3.81
N HIS A 340 -37.74 -23.68 2.69
CA HIS A 340 -37.26 -24.07 1.36
C HIS A 340 -35.78 -23.78 1.16
N MET A 341 -35.15 -22.94 1.98
CA MET A 341 -33.70 -22.68 1.93
C MET A 341 -32.89 -23.82 2.56
N ARG A 342 -33.54 -24.75 3.28
CA ARG A 342 -32.90 -25.91 3.91
C ARG A 342 -32.94 -27.10 2.97
N LEU A 343 -31.91 -27.93 3.05
CA LEU A 343 -31.80 -29.19 2.32
C LEU A 343 -30.82 -30.09 3.07
N ASN A 344 -31.20 -31.36 3.28
CA ASN A 344 -30.47 -32.30 4.11
C ASN A 344 -30.14 -31.63 5.47
N MET A 345 -28.89 -31.73 5.91
CA MET A 345 -28.36 -31.00 7.07
C MET A 345 -27.62 -29.73 6.66
N GLY A 346 -28.20 -28.87 5.81
CA GLY A 346 -27.55 -27.63 5.36
C GLY A 346 -28.47 -26.56 4.77
N ILE A 347 -27.86 -25.51 4.20
CA ILE A 347 -28.53 -24.32 3.65
C ILE A 347 -28.15 -24.09 2.18
N ARG A 348 -29.08 -24.31 1.24
CA ARG A 348 -28.85 -24.26 -0.21
C ARG A 348 -28.94 -22.85 -0.80
N ARG A 349 -28.08 -21.95 -0.31
CA ARG A 349 -28.01 -20.54 -0.73
C ARG A 349 -26.61 -20.11 -1.16
N ARG A 350 -26.53 -19.08 -2.00
CA ARG A 350 -25.29 -18.42 -2.42
C ARG A 350 -24.80 -17.41 -1.38
N LEU A 351 -23.55 -16.96 -1.54
CA LEU A 351 -22.89 -16.03 -0.61
C LEU A 351 -23.65 -14.71 -0.47
N ALA A 352 -23.95 -14.04 -1.58
CA ALA A 352 -24.60 -12.72 -1.53
C ALA A 352 -26.00 -12.77 -0.90
N PRO A 353 -26.87 -13.75 -1.23
CA PRO A 353 -28.14 -13.95 -0.53
C PRO A 353 -28.00 -14.26 0.96
N LEU A 354 -27.01 -15.06 1.38
CA LEU A 354 -26.72 -15.31 2.80
C LEU A 354 -26.33 -14.01 3.53
N MET A 355 -25.64 -13.10 2.84
CA MET A 355 -25.21 -11.80 3.37
C MET A 355 -26.26 -10.69 3.25
N GLU A 356 -27.49 -11.01 2.84
CA GLU A 356 -28.56 -10.03 2.60
C GLU A 356 -28.14 -8.96 1.57
N ASN A 357 -27.30 -9.34 0.59
CA ASN A 357 -26.65 -8.49 -0.39
C ASN A 357 -25.82 -7.32 0.21
N ASN A 358 -25.45 -7.39 1.49
CA ASN A 358 -24.62 -6.39 2.12
C ASN A 358 -23.17 -6.53 1.64
N ARG A 359 -22.72 -5.54 0.86
CA ARG A 359 -21.38 -5.53 0.27
C ARG A 359 -20.26 -5.58 1.32
N GLN A 360 -20.39 -4.85 2.43
CA GLN A 360 -19.33 -4.81 3.44
C GLN A 360 -19.14 -6.17 4.12
N ARG A 361 -20.23 -6.90 4.37
CA ARG A 361 -20.16 -8.29 4.87
C ARG A 361 -19.47 -9.23 3.87
N ILE A 362 -19.79 -9.08 2.58
CA ILE A 362 -19.17 -9.87 1.51
C ILE A 362 -17.67 -9.58 1.44
N GLU A 363 -17.28 -8.30 1.44
CA GLU A 363 -15.87 -7.88 1.43
C GLU A 363 -15.11 -8.37 2.67
N LEU A 364 -15.73 -8.32 3.86
CA LEU A 364 -15.16 -8.87 5.09
C LEU A 364 -14.94 -10.38 4.99
N LEU A 365 -15.91 -11.15 4.50
CA LEU A 365 -15.75 -12.60 4.33
C LEU A 365 -14.69 -12.94 3.27
N TYR A 366 -14.61 -12.18 2.17
CA TYR A 366 -13.52 -12.32 1.21
C TYR A 366 -12.16 -11.98 1.82
N SER A 367 -12.09 -10.96 2.69
CA SER A 367 -10.88 -10.63 3.43
C SER A 367 -10.44 -11.83 4.26
N LEU A 368 -11.33 -12.43 5.05
CA LEU A 368 -11.02 -13.63 5.83
C LEU A 368 -10.61 -14.81 4.94
N LEU A 369 -11.32 -15.06 3.84
CA LEU A 369 -10.99 -16.10 2.86
C LEU A 369 -9.56 -15.95 2.33
N PHE A 370 -9.14 -14.72 2.02
CA PHE A 370 -7.83 -14.45 1.43
C PHE A 370 -6.69 -14.35 2.45
N SER A 371 -6.99 -14.12 3.73
CA SER A 371 -5.98 -13.85 4.76
C SER A 371 -5.83 -14.89 5.86
N LEU A 372 -6.74 -15.86 5.98
CA LEU A 372 -6.57 -17.04 6.84
C LEU A 372 -5.60 -18.08 6.21
N PRO A 373 -5.00 -18.98 7.01
CA PRO A 373 -3.96 -19.90 6.53
C PRO A 373 -4.51 -20.99 5.61
N GLY A 374 -4.28 -20.82 4.30
CA GLY A 374 -4.65 -21.80 3.29
C GLY A 374 -4.76 -21.21 1.89
N THR A 375 -5.24 -22.06 0.99
CA THR A 375 -5.48 -21.74 -0.42
C THR A 375 -6.94 -21.42 -0.62
N PRO A 376 -7.30 -20.18 -1.02
CA PRO A 376 -8.69 -19.77 -1.19
C PRO A 376 -9.30 -20.37 -2.45
N ILE A 377 -10.57 -20.76 -2.33
CA ILE A 377 -11.43 -21.20 -3.43
C ILE A 377 -12.59 -20.21 -3.58
N VAL A 378 -12.74 -19.65 -4.78
CA VAL A 378 -13.84 -18.76 -5.16
C VAL A 378 -14.83 -19.54 -6.01
N TYR A 379 -16.11 -19.49 -5.66
CA TYR A 379 -17.18 -20.14 -6.42
C TYR A 379 -17.70 -19.20 -7.52
N TYR A 380 -17.87 -19.72 -8.75
CA TYR A 380 -18.14 -18.88 -9.91
C TYR A 380 -19.37 -17.97 -9.71
N GLY A 381 -19.21 -16.68 -9.95
CA GLY A 381 -20.25 -15.67 -9.83
C GLY A 381 -20.37 -15.00 -8.46
N ASP A 382 -19.73 -15.55 -7.42
CA ASP A 382 -19.72 -14.90 -6.10
C ASP A 382 -18.89 -13.60 -6.12
N GLU A 383 -17.92 -13.47 -7.03
CA GLU A 383 -17.19 -12.23 -7.31
C GLU A 383 -18.08 -11.11 -7.89
N LEU A 384 -19.26 -11.48 -8.42
CA LEU A 384 -20.26 -10.55 -8.94
C LEU A 384 -21.37 -10.25 -7.94
N ARG A 385 -21.55 -11.08 -6.91
CA ARG A 385 -22.76 -11.17 -6.06
C ARG A 385 -23.94 -11.83 -6.76
N MET A 386 -23.70 -12.90 -7.51
CA MET A 386 -24.79 -13.71 -8.05
C MET A 386 -25.71 -14.23 -6.93
N GLY A 387 -27.00 -14.23 -7.21
CA GLY A 387 -28.04 -14.75 -6.33
C GLY A 387 -28.26 -16.25 -6.51
N ASP A 388 -29.29 -16.77 -5.84
CA ASP A 388 -29.74 -18.14 -5.95
C ASP A 388 -31.22 -18.23 -6.35
N ASN A 389 -31.64 -19.42 -6.79
CA ASN A 389 -33.04 -19.76 -6.99
C ASN A 389 -33.38 -21.06 -6.25
N VAL A 390 -33.79 -20.94 -4.99
CA VAL A 390 -34.09 -22.08 -4.10
C VAL A 390 -35.24 -22.99 -4.58
N PHE A 391 -35.98 -22.59 -5.62
CA PHE A 391 -37.10 -23.35 -6.17
C PHE A 391 -36.72 -24.32 -7.30
N LEU A 392 -35.45 -24.37 -7.75
CA LEU A 392 -34.99 -25.26 -8.83
C LEU A 392 -34.82 -26.73 -8.43
N GLY A 393 -35.09 -27.07 -7.17
CA GLY A 393 -34.95 -28.43 -6.64
C GLY A 393 -33.50 -28.80 -6.35
N ASP A 394 -33.32 -29.67 -5.35
CA ASP A 394 -32.00 -30.06 -4.83
C ASP A 394 -31.09 -28.83 -4.61
N ARG A 395 -29.83 -28.89 -5.08
CA ARG A 395 -28.80 -27.83 -5.02
C ARG A 395 -28.74 -26.97 -6.28
N ASN A 396 -29.60 -27.21 -7.29
CA ASN A 396 -29.55 -26.52 -8.57
C ASN A 396 -29.72 -24.99 -8.46
N GLY A 397 -30.33 -24.53 -7.37
CA GLY A 397 -30.53 -23.10 -7.10
C GLY A 397 -29.24 -22.27 -7.02
N VAL A 398 -28.10 -22.88 -6.69
CA VAL A 398 -26.79 -22.18 -6.67
C VAL A 398 -25.96 -22.43 -7.94
N ARG A 399 -26.48 -23.23 -8.88
CA ARG A 399 -25.79 -23.70 -10.10
C ARG A 399 -26.38 -23.10 -11.38
N THR A 400 -26.97 -21.91 -11.29
CA THR A 400 -27.58 -21.19 -12.43
C THR A 400 -26.53 -20.65 -13.40
N PRO A 401 -26.89 -20.33 -14.66
CA PRO A 401 -25.95 -19.77 -15.63
C PRO A 401 -25.21 -18.52 -15.13
N MET A 402 -23.92 -18.41 -15.48
CA MET A 402 -23.09 -17.23 -15.21
C MET A 402 -23.66 -15.98 -15.89
N GLN A 403 -23.60 -14.83 -15.21
CA GLN A 403 -24.22 -13.58 -15.67
C GLN A 403 -23.18 -12.67 -16.36
N TRP A 404 -23.01 -12.82 -17.67
CA TRP A 404 -22.01 -12.08 -18.45
C TRP A 404 -22.45 -10.67 -18.82
N THR A 405 -23.67 -10.50 -19.31
CA THR A 405 -24.20 -9.21 -19.78
C THR A 405 -25.66 -9.03 -19.35
N SER A 406 -26.22 -7.85 -19.58
CA SER A 406 -27.66 -7.58 -19.39
C SER A 406 -28.53 -8.09 -20.55
N ASP A 407 -27.94 -8.75 -21.55
CA ASP A 407 -28.65 -9.23 -22.74
C ASP A 407 -29.42 -10.54 -22.45
N ARG A 408 -30.13 -11.06 -23.45
CA ARG A 408 -30.84 -12.33 -23.43
C ARG A 408 -29.99 -13.43 -22.76
N ASN A 409 -30.63 -14.19 -21.87
CA ASN A 409 -30.02 -15.28 -21.10
C ASN A 409 -28.76 -14.83 -20.32
N ALA A 410 -28.69 -13.58 -19.87
CA ALA A 410 -27.51 -13.02 -19.22
C ALA A 410 -26.22 -13.04 -20.06
N GLY A 411 -26.35 -13.12 -21.39
CA GLY A 411 -25.21 -13.31 -22.29
C GLY A 411 -24.52 -14.67 -22.17
N PHE A 412 -25.12 -15.64 -21.46
CA PHE A 412 -24.60 -17.01 -21.34
C PHE A 412 -24.75 -17.84 -22.62
N SER A 413 -25.87 -17.67 -23.33
CA SER A 413 -26.27 -18.44 -24.52
C SER A 413 -27.21 -17.61 -25.40
N ARG A 414 -27.21 -17.80 -26.73
CA ARG A 414 -28.25 -17.22 -27.62
C ARG A 414 -29.44 -18.16 -27.86
N ALA A 415 -29.47 -19.33 -27.23
CA ALA A 415 -30.56 -20.29 -27.33
C ALA A 415 -31.92 -19.70 -26.92
N ASP A 416 -33.01 -20.39 -27.30
CA ASP A 416 -34.33 -20.14 -26.70
C ASP A 416 -34.21 -20.22 -25.16
N PRO A 417 -34.67 -19.20 -24.39
CA PRO A 417 -34.61 -19.24 -22.94
C PRO A 417 -35.22 -20.51 -22.33
N ALA A 418 -36.25 -21.08 -22.96
CA ALA A 418 -36.88 -22.32 -22.51
C ALA A 418 -36.03 -23.58 -22.74
N ARG A 419 -34.96 -23.49 -23.55
CA ARG A 419 -34.00 -24.57 -23.80
C ARG A 419 -32.78 -24.56 -22.88
N LEU A 420 -32.61 -23.51 -22.08
CA LEU A 420 -31.51 -23.46 -21.13
C LEU A 420 -31.60 -24.63 -20.14
N TYR A 421 -30.46 -25.21 -19.77
CA TYR A 421 -30.43 -26.26 -18.75
C TYR A 421 -31.00 -25.79 -17.39
N ALA A 422 -30.85 -24.49 -17.09
CA ALA A 422 -31.45 -23.81 -15.95
C ALA A 422 -31.69 -22.33 -16.31
N PRO A 423 -32.73 -21.69 -15.77
CA PRO A 423 -32.96 -20.27 -16.00
C PRO A 423 -31.88 -19.43 -15.31
N PRO A 424 -31.45 -18.31 -15.91
CA PRO A 424 -30.64 -17.32 -15.19
C PRO A 424 -31.47 -16.67 -14.08
N ILE A 425 -30.80 -16.01 -13.12
CA ILE A 425 -31.51 -15.28 -12.07
C ILE A 425 -32.14 -14.02 -12.67
N MET A 426 -33.43 -13.81 -12.39
CA MET A 426 -34.24 -12.70 -12.94
C MET A 426 -34.97 -11.91 -11.87
N ASP A 427 -34.72 -12.18 -10.58
CA ASP A 427 -35.34 -11.43 -9.50
C ASP A 427 -34.80 -9.97 -9.47
N PRO A 428 -35.53 -9.02 -8.87
CA PRO A 428 -35.17 -7.60 -8.95
C PRO A 428 -33.89 -7.22 -8.18
N VAL A 429 -33.35 -8.09 -7.32
CA VAL A 429 -32.16 -7.83 -6.50
C VAL A 429 -30.91 -8.44 -7.12
N TYR A 430 -30.97 -9.69 -7.57
CA TYR A 430 -29.80 -10.43 -8.09
C TYR A 430 -29.85 -10.69 -9.60
N GLY A 431 -30.93 -10.27 -10.26
CA GLY A 431 -31.14 -10.51 -11.68
C GLY A 431 -30.02 -9.99 -12.57
N TYR A 432 -29.74 -10.72 -13.66
CA TYR A 432 -28.62 -10.43 -14.55
C TYR A 432 -28.67 -9.03 -15.20
N GLN A 433 -29.84 -8.38 -15.25
CA GLN A 433 -29.98 -6.99 -15.71
C GLN A 433 -29.24 -6.01 -14.80
N ALA A 434 -29.14 -6.30 -13.50
CA ALA A 434 -28.44 -5.47 -12.51
C ALA A 434 -27.04 -6.03 -12.18
N ILE A 435 -26.91 -7.35 -12.11
CA ILE A 435 -25.67 -8.03 -11.71
C ILE A 435 -25.08 -8.80 -12.89
N ASN A 436 -24.09 -8.25 -13.57
CA ASN A 436 -23.38 -8.96 -14.64
C ASN A 436 -21.93 -8.48 -14.78
N VAL A 437 -21.10 -9.28 -15.48
CA VAL A 437 -19.69 -8.98 -15.72
C VAL A 437 -19.52 -7.65 -16.45
N GLU A 438 -20.20 -7.45 -17.58
CA GLU A 438 -20.04 -6.25 -18.42
C GLU A 438 -20.28 -4.95 -17.64
N ALA A 439 -21.35 -4.89 -16.83
CA ALA A 439 -21.66 -3.73 -16.02
C ALA A 439 -20.61 -3.48 -14.93
N GLN A 440 -20.09 -4.55 -14.32
CA GLN A 440 -19.08 -4.44 -13.26
C GLN A 440 -17.68 -4.14 -13.78
N GLU A 441 -17.32 -4.56 -14.99
CA GLU A 441 -16.05 -4.20 -15.62
C GLU A 441 -15.96 -2.70 -15.94
N ARG A 442 -17.08 -2.05 -16.24
CA ARG A 442 -17.14 -0.61 -16.50
C ARG A 442 -17.00 0.25 -15.24
N SER A 443 -17.13 -0.32 -14.05
CA SER A 443 -17.06 0.41 -12.78
C SER A 443 -15.81 0.02 -11.97
N PRO A 444 -14.86 0.94 -11.72
CA PRO A 444 -13.66 0.64 -10.93
C PRO A 444 -13.97 0.36 -9.44
N PHE A 445 -15.19 0.67 -9.01
CA PHE A 445 -15.69 0.44 -7.66
C PHE A 445 -16.63 -0.77 -7.59
N SER A 446 -16.74 -1.61 -8.63
CA SER A 446 -17.56 -2.83 -8.56
C SER A 446 -16.99 -3.86 -7.58
N LEU A 447 -17.78 -4.87 -7.20
CA LEU A 447 -17.24 -5.97 -6.39
C LEU A 447 -16.22 -6.76 -7.20
N LEU A 448 -16.47 -6.99 -8.49
CA LEU A 448 -15.53 -7.65 -9.40
C LEU A 448 -14.15 -6.98 -9.40
N ALA A 449 -14.11 -5.65 -9.58
CA ALA A 449 -12.88 -4.89 -9.57
C ALA A 449 -12.18 -4.94 -8.20
N TRP A 450 -12.97 -4.94 -7.12
CA TRP A 450 -12.45 -5.08 -5.76
C TRP A 450 -11.85 -6.47 -5.50
N VAL A 451 -12.54 -7.57 -5.86
CA VAL A 451 -12.04 -8.95 -5.70
C VAL A 451 -10.76 -9.15 -6.51
N ARG A 452 -10.71 -8.64 -7.76
CA ARG A 452 -9.50 -8.66 -8.59
C ARG A 452 -8.32 -7.98 -7.89
N ARG A 453 -8.55 -6.80 -7.29
CA ARG A 453 -7.53 -6.07 -6.52
C ARG A 453 -7.05 -6.85 -5.30
N MET A 454 -7.97 -7.48 -4.57
CA MET A 454 -7.65 -8.30 -3.39
C MET A 454 -6.84 -9.55 -3.75
N ILE A 455 -7.19 -10.24 -4.85
CA ILE A 455 -6.42 -11.38 -5.36
C ILE A 455 -5.02 -10.94 -5.77
N ALA A 456 -4.91 -9.82 -6.52
CA ALA A 456 -3.62 -9.27 -6.92
C ALA A 456 -2.75 -8.93 -5.69
N LEU A 457 -3.33 -8.26 -4.69
CA LEU A 457 -2.64 -7.95 -3.44
C LEU A 457 -2.19 -9.21 -2.70
N ARG A 458 -3.07 -10.22 -2.56
CA ARG A 458 -2.71 -11.50 -1.92
C ARG A 458 -1.51 -12.15 -2.61
N LYS A 459 -1.46 -12.14 -3.95
CA LYS A 459 -0.37 -12.77 -4.73
C LYS A 459 0.99 -12.09 -4.56
N GLN A 460 1.03 -10.86 -4.06
CA GLN A 460 2.28 -10.16 -3.76
C GLN A 460 2.95 -10.67 -2.48
N TYR A 461 2.18 -11.26 -1.56
CA TYR A 461 2.65 -11.68 -0.24
C TYR A 461 2.46 -13.18 -0.06
N LYS A 462 3.57 -13.94 -0.09
CA LYS A 462 3.55 -15.39 0.15
C LYS A 462 3.07 -15.74 1.54
N THR A 463 3.20 -14.80 2.48
CA THR A 463 2.71 -14.90 3.85
C THR A 463 1.26 -15.36 3.95
N PHE A 464 0.36 -14.94 3.05
CA PHE A 464 -1.04 -15.38 3.12
C PHE A 464 -1.21 -16.88 2.85
N GLY A 465 -0.48 -17.41 1.86
CA GLY A 465 -0.51 -18.83 1.51
C GLY A 465 0.31 -19.69 2.45
N ARG A 466 1.52 -19.27 2.81
CA ARG A 466 2.53 -20.12 3.46
C ARG A 466 2.86 -19.75 4.91
N GLY A 467 2.39 -18.59 5.37
CA GLY A 467 2.76 -18.09 6.68
C GLY A 467 2.06 -18.77 7.84
N THR A 468 2.70 -18.71 9.01
CA THR A 468 2.12 -19.13 10.29
C THR A 468 0.90 -18.28 10.63
N LEU A 469 0.14 -18.69 11.64
CA LEU A 469 -0.99 -17.94 12.19
C LEU A 469 -0.78 -17.76 13.69
N GLU A 470 -0.78 -16.51 14.14
CA GLU A 470 -0.77 -16.13 15.55
C GLU A 470 -2.04 -15.31 15.83
N VAL A 471 -3.01 -15.89 16.52
CA VAL A 471 -4.27 -15.20 16.85
C VAL A 471 -4.02 -14.22 18.01
N LEU A 472 -4.44 -12.97 17.84
CA LEU A 472 -4.41 -11.97 18.90
C LEU A 472 -5.73 -12.00 19.67
N GLU A 473 -5.67 -11.73 20.97
CA GLU A 473 -6.83 -11.80 21.86
C GLU A 473 -7.21 -10.43 22.44
N PRO A 474 -7.67 -9.47 21.61
CA PRO A 474 -8.16 -8.21 22.15
C PRO A 474 -9.36 -8.44 23.08
N SER A 475 -9.50 -7.54 24.05
CA SER A 475 -10.64 -7.52 24.98
C SER A 475 -11.98 -7.33 24.25
N ASN A 476 -11.97 -6.59 23.12
CA ASN A 476 -13.15 -6.44 22.28
C ASN A 476 -13.38 -7.70 21.42
N ARG A 477 -14.33 -8.54 21.86
CA ARG A 477 -14.72 -9.79 21.18
C ARG A 477 -15.26 -9.59 19.76
N LYS A 478 -15.73 -8.39 19.42
CA LYS A 478 -16.26 -8.05 18.10
C LYS A 478 -15.16 -7.89 17.05
N VAL A 479 -13.90 -7.81 17.46
CA VAL A 479 -12.76 -7.61 16.57
C VAL A 479 -11.90 -8.87 16.54
N LEU A 480 -11.80 -9.49 15.37
CA LEU A 480 -10.85 -10.57 15.09
C LEU A 480 -9.51 -9.95 14.65
N ALA A 481 -8.42 -10.28 15.33
CA ALA A 481 -7.09 -9.83 14.95
C ALA A 481 -6.10 -11.00 14.99
N TYR A 482 -5.18 -11.05 14.04
CA TYR A 482 -4.15 -12.08 13.98
C TYR A 482 -2.96 -11.62 13.15
N VAL A 483 -1.80 -12.23 13.42
CA VAL A 483 -0.56 -12.01 12.68
C VAL A 483 -0.25 -13.23 11.83
N ARG A 484 0.20 -12.99 10.59
CA ARG A 484 0.73 -13.98 9.68
C ARG A 484 2.22 -13.72 9.49
N ARG A 485 3.05 -14.76 9.55
CA ARG A 485 4.52 -14.62 9.39
C ARG A 485 5.07 -15.65 8.42
N TYR A 486 5.86 -15.21 7.46
CA TYR A 486 6.58 -16.09 6.55
C TYR A 486 7.92 -15.45 6.19
N GLU A 487 9.03 -16.12 6.54
CA GLU A 487 10.37 -15.54 6.39
C GLU A 487 10.45 -14.16 7.08
N ASP A 488 10.83 -13.10 6.36
CA ASP A 488 10.92 -11.73 6.88
C ASP A 488 9.59 -10.95 6.75
N GLU A 489 8.58 -11.50 6.07
CA GLU A 489 7.28 -10.86 5.89
C GLU A 489 6.39 -11.06 7.13
N VAL A 490 5.87 -9.96 7.66
CA VAL A 490 4.92 -9.96 8.79
C VAL A 490 3.69 -9.16 8.41
N ILE A 491 2.52 -9.81 8.48
CA ILE A 491 1.23 -9.19 8.17
C ILE A 491 0.33 -9.23 9.40
N LEU A 492 -0.17 -8.07 9.81
CA LEU A 492 -1.21 -7.93 10.83
C LEU A 492 -2.56 -7.74 10.15
N VAL A 493 -3.52 -8.61 10.46
CA VAL A 493 -4.91 -8.52 9.99
C VAL A 493 -5.81 -8.16 11.17
N VAL A 494 -6.67 -7.16 10.98
CA VAL A 494 -7.64 -6.70 11.99
C VAL A 494 -8.99 -6.54 11.32
N SER A 495 -10.03 -7.19 11.84
CA SER A 495 -11.34 -7.29 11.21
C SER A 495 -12.46 -7.04 12.22
N ASN A 496 -13.32 -6.08 11.94
CA ASN A 496 -14.53 -5.82 12.73
C ASN A 496 -15.66 -6.73 12.25
N LEU A 497 -16.22 -7.56 13.13
CA LEU A 497 -17.35 -8.44 12.82
C LEU A 497 -18.72 -7.76 13.07
N SER A 498 -18.74 -6.54 13.60
CA SER A 498 -19.95 -5.81 13.98
C SER A 498 -20.45 -4.85 12.88
N PRO A 499 -21.77 -4.62 12.76
CA PRO A 499 -22.37 -3.54 11.97
C PRO A 499 -22.13 -2.13 12.53
N SER A 500 -21.42 -2.01 13.66
CA SER A 500 -21.14 -0.73 14.31
C SER A 500 -19.64 -0.48 14.40
N VAL A 501 -19.25 0.79 14.56
CA VAL A 501 -17.85 1.17 14.77
C VAL A 501 -17.32 0.50 16.03
N GLN A 502 -16.13 -0.11 15.97
CA GLN A 502 -15.50 -0.78 17.10
C GLN A 502 -14.11 -0.20 17.39
N PRO A 503 -13.82 0.24 18.63
CA PRO A 503 -12.47 0.49 19.08
C PRO A 503 -11.79 -0.84 19.49
N VAL A 504 -10.48 -0.93 19.30
CA VAL A 504 -9.68 -2.05 19.76
C VAL A 504 -8.30 -1.59 20.21
N GLU A 505 -7.79 -2.20 21.27
CA GLU A 505 -6.40 -2.09 21.71
C GLU A 505 -5.73 -3.44 21.46
N LEU A 506 -4.61 -3.43 20.74
CA LEU A 506 -3.86 -4.64 20.38
C LEU A 506 -2.52 -4.66 21.13
N GLU A 507 -2.25 -5.73 21.87
CA GLU A 507 -0.95 -5.92 22.51
C GLU A 507 0.05 -6.47 21.48
N LEU A 508 1.00 -5.63 21.06
CA LEU A 508 2.00 -5.95 20.02
C LEU A 508 3.46 -5.81 20.50
N PRO A 509 3.84 -6.30 21.71
CA PRO A 509 5.16 -6.03 22.28
C PRO A 509 6.31 -6.59 21.42
N SER A 510 6.10 -7.73 20.78
CA SER A 510 7.08 -8.38 19.88
C SER A 510 7.38 -7.57 18.60
N PHE A 511 6.57 -6.55 18.32
CA PHE A 511 6.65 -5.71 17.13
C PHE A 511 6.93 -4.24 17.48
N ALA A 512 7.29 -3.95 18.74
CA ALA A 512 7.66 -2.61 19.18
C ALA A 512 8.80 -2.05 18.30
N GLY A 513 8.61 -0.84 17.79
CA GLY A 513 9.53 -0.21 16.85
C GLY A 513 9.26 -0.56 15.38
N MET A 514 8.26 -1.37 15.03
CA MET A 514 7.83 -1.53 13.64
C MET A 514 6.72 -0.53 13.28
N THR A 515 6.64 -0.14 12.02
CA THR A 515 5.57 0.70 11.46
C THR A 515 4.57 -0.19 10.73
N PRO A 516 3.28 -0.20 11.12
CA PRO A 516 2.23 -0.83 10.32
C PRO A 516 1.96 0.01 9.07
N VAL A 517 1.99 -0.60 7.89
CA VAL A 517 1.67 0.05 6.62
C VAL A 517 0.46 -0.65 6.03
N GLU A 518 -0.63 0.09 5.85
CA GLU A 518 -1.89 -0.46 5.34
C GLU A 518 -1.70 -0.89 3.88
N LEU A 519 -2.08 -2.13 3.56
CA LEU A 519 -1.70 -2.78 2.30
C LEU A 519 -2.45 -2.25 1.06
N LEU A 520 -3.68 -1.75 1.20
CA LEU A 520 -4.47 -1.27 0.06
C LEU A 520 -4.03 0.11 -0.42
N GLY A 521 -3.84 1.05 0.52
CA GLY A 521 -3.52 2.45 0.29
C GLY A 521 -2.08 2.83 0.63
N GLN A 522 -1.25 1.88 1.08
CA GLN A 522 0.16 2.10 1.44
C GLN A 522 0.40 3.21 2.45
N THR A 523 -0.60 3.43 3.31
CA THR A 523 -0.55 4.49 4.30
C THR A 523 0.17 3.98 5.55
N PRO A 524 1.31 4.58 5.94
CA PRO A 524 1.97 4.25 7.19
C PRO A 524 1.13 4.76 8.37
N PHE A 525 0.88 3.86 9.33
CA PHE A 525 0.22 4.18 10.59
C PHE A 525 1.28 4.51 11.67
N PRO A 526 0.87 5.07 12.84
CA PRO A 526 1.79 5.33 13.93
C PRO A 526 2.65 4.12 14.27
N ARG A 527 3.92 4.34 14.60
CA ARG A 527 4.87 3.28 14.96
C ARG A 527 4.37 2.52 16.19
N ILE A 528 4.49 1.20 16.19
CA ILE A 528 4.17 0.36 17.35
C ILE A 528 5.15 0.71 18.47
N SER A 529 4.61 0.90 19.67
CA SER A 529 5.38 1.17 20.89
C SER A 529 5.11 0.07 21.92
N GLU A 530 5.61 0.22 23.15
CA GLU A 530 5.36 -0.73 24.23
C GLU A 530 3.95 -0.64 24.83
N ILE A 531 3.17 0.41 24.50
CA ILE A 531 1.76 0.52 24.92
C ILE A 531 0.82 -0.16 23.91
N PRO A 532 -0.37 -0.63 24.35
CA PRO A 532 -1.36 -1.22 23.46
C PRO A 532 -1.67 -0.34 22.25
N TYR A 533 -1.70 -0.96 21.07
CA TYR A 533 -1.87 -0.28 19.81
C TYR A 533 -3.36 -0.04 19.53
N PHE A 534 -3.78 1.22 19.61
CA PHE A 534 -5.18 1.60 19.46
C PHE A 534 -5.58 1.74 17.98
N LEU A 535 -6.70 1.12 17.61
CA LEU A 535 -7.35 1.24 16.30
C LEU A 535 -8.85 1.46 16.45
N THR A 536 -9.44 2.13 15.46
CA THR A 536 -10.89 2.21 15.28
C THR A 536 -11.27 1.66 13.92
N LEU A 537 -12.27 0.78 13.90
CA LEU A 537 -12.73 0.14 12.68
C LEU A 537 -14.19 0.51 12.40
N GLY A 538 -14.49 0.93 11.18
CA GLY A 538 -15.86 1.12 10.70
C GLY A 538 -16.67 -0.19 10.68
N PRO A 539 -17.99 -0.12 10.47
CA PRO A 539 -18.85 -1.30 10.32
C PRO A 539 -18.29 -2.30 9.31
N TYR A 540 -18.08 -3.55 9.74
CA TYR A 540 -17.50 -4.62 8.94
C TYR A 540 -16.16 -4.30 8.24
N ALA A 541 -15.47 -3.23 8.68
CA ALA A 541 -14.19 -2.84 8.11
C ALA A 541 -13.10 -3.82 8.53
N PHE A 542 -12.06 -3.91 7.70
CA PHE A 542 -10.85 -4.64 8.02
C PHE A 542 -9.63 -3.85 7.57
N TYR A 543 -8.49 -4.15 8.18
CA TYR A 543 -7.19 -3.65 7.78
C TYR A 543 -6.23 -4.82 7.61
N TRP A 544 -5.44 -4.77 6.55
CA TRP A 544 -4.24 -5.59 6.40
C TRP A 544 -3.04 -4.66 6.47
N PHE A 545 -2.15 -4.89 7.42
CA PHE A 545 -0.91 -4.14 7.56
C PHE A 545 0.28 -5.04 7.28
N THR A 546 1.25 -4.57 6.51
CA THR A 546 2.62 -5.10 6.61
C THR A 546 3.33 -4.38 7.75
N LEU A 547 4.01 -5.12 8.62
CA LEU A 547 4.82 -4.54 9.69
C LEU A 547 6.26 -4.41 9.19
N GLN A 548 6.80 -3.20 9.18
CA GLN A 548 8.14 -2.93 8.65
C GLN A 548 9.01 -2.19 9.69
N TRP A 549 10.29 -2.56 9.81
CA TRP A 549 11.25 -1.87 10.70
C TRP A 549 11.60 -0.47 10.21
N SER A 550 11.60 -0.29 8.90
CA SER A 550 11.73 0.96 8.18
C SER A 550 10.38 1.25 7.53
N SER A 551 9.74 2.38 7.86
CA SER A 551 8.60 2.84 7.06
C SER A 551 9.02 2.88 5.58
N PRO A 552 8.11 2.61 4.61
CA PRO A 552 8.28 3.15 3.27
C PRO A 552 8.57 4.62 3.48
N PRO A 553 9.55 5.20 2.77
CA PRO A 553 9.95 6.56 3.05
C PRO A 553 8.72 7.42 2.88
N VAL A 554 8.12 7.85 4.01
CA VAL A 554 7.50 9.16 4.04
C VAL A 554 8.69 10.02 3.67
N LEU A 555 8.72 10.47 2.41
CA LEU A 555 9.70 11.42 1.93
C LEU A 555 9.39 12.75 2.59
N VAL A 556 9.60 12.78 3.90
CA VAL A 556 10.10 13.94 4.60
C VAL A 556 11.45 14.22 3.95
N GLU A 557 11.64 15.48 3.60
CA GLU A 557 12.85 16.03 3.03
C GLU A 557 14.13 15.41 3.64
N ARG A 558 15.01 14.94 2.73
CA ARG A 558 16.42 14.52 2.95
C ARG A 558 16.69 13.54 4.12
N PRO A 559 16.64 12.21 3.90
CA PRO A 559 17.39 11.29 4.75
C PRO A 559 18.88 11.39 4.44
N LEU A 560 19.66 11.88 5.40
CA LEU A 560 21.04 11.45 5.58
C LEU A 560 21.06 10.53 6.81
N ALA A 561 21.60 9.33 6.66
CA ALA A 561 21.67 8.33 7.70
C ALA A 561 22.37 8.90 8.96
N THR A 562 21.63 9.15 10.03
CA THR A 562 22.21 9.21 11.37
C THR A 562 22.37 7.77 11.85
N THR A 563 23.49 7.18 11.45
CA THR A 563 24.02 5.95 12.07
C THR A 563 24.56 6.30 13.45
N SER A 564 23.68 6.40 14.42
CA SER A 564 24.07 6.19 15.82
C SER A 564 22.84 5.77 16.60
N GLU A 565 22.89 4.55 17.15
CA GLU A 565 22.08 4.14 18.29
C GLU A 565 22.01 5.28 19.32
N PRO A 566 20.92 5.44 20.09
CA PRO A 566 20.90 6.39 21.18
C PRO A 566 22.02 6.01 22.15
N ALA A 567 23.14 6.72 22.05
CA ALA A 567 24.21 6.65 23.03
C ALA A 567 23.53 6.88 24.37
N THR A 568 23.62 5.86 25.22
CA THR A 568 23.11 5.87 26.59
C THR A 568 23.51 7.20 27.20
N LEU A 569 22.54 7.93 27.78
CA LEU A 569 22.72 9.20 28.47
C LEU A 569 23.64 8.99 29.70
N ALA A 570 24.92 8.71 29.48
CA ALA A 570 25.98 8.65 30.48
C ALA A 570 26.44 10.08 30.84
N ALA A 571 25.50 11.03 30.88
CA ALA A 571 25.78 12.41 31.21
C ALA A 571 25.80 12.56 32.73
N ALA A 572 26.98 12.86 33.28
CA ALA A 572 27.13 13.27 34.67
C ALA A 572 26.15 14.40 34.99
N SER A 573 25.36 14.28 36.05
CA SER A 573 24.37 15.31 36.39
C SER A 573 25.03 16.64 36.76
N LEU A 574 24.39 17.75 36.42
CA LEU A 574 24.80 19.08 36.88
C LEU A 574 24.42 19.24 38.36
N LEU A 575 25.38 19.59 39.22
CA LEU A 575 25.10 19.91 40.63
C LEU A 575 24.82 21.41 40.76
N ILE A 576 23.56 21.79 40.98
CA ILE A 576 23.12 23.20 40.98
C ILE A 576 22.38 23.53 42.30
N GLY A 577 22.61 24.73 42.85
CA GLY A 577 21.91 25.26 44.02
C GLY A 577 20.49 25.76 43.72
N GLU A 578 19.86 26.47 44.66
CA GLU A 578 18.46 26.94 44.52
C GLU A 578 18.27 28.09 43.53
N ALA A 579 19.32 28.88 43.25
CA ALA A 579 19.26 30.07 42.39
C ALA A 579 19.44 29.72 40.90
N TRP A 580 18.44 29.06 40.30
CA TRP A 580 18.47 28.71 38.87
C TRP A 580 18.46 29.93 37.95
N ASP A 581 17.95 31.08 38.39
CA ASP A 581 17.90 32.32 37.61
C ASP A 581 19.29 32.84 37.19
N THR A 582 20.32 32.65 38.02
CA THR A 582 21.69 33.13 37.76
C THR A 582 22.64 32.01 37.36
N VAL A 583 22.11 30.84 36.99
CA VAL A 583 22.91 29.62 36.75
C VAL A 583 24.01 29.82 35.70
N LEU A 584 23.72 30.59 34.65
CA LEU A 584 24.66 30.87 33.55
C LEU A 584 25.70 31.95 33.90
N ASP A 585 25.53 32.67 35.02
CA ASP A 585 26.48 33.66 35.52
C ASP A 585 27.59 33.01 36.38
N THR A 586 27.50 31.69 36.61
CA THR A 586 28.41 30.92 37.48
C THR A 586 29.30 29.94 36.70
N SER A 587 30.14 29.17 37.40
CA SER A 587 30.97 28.10 36.83
C SER A 587 30.16 26.96 36.19
N VAL A 588 28.85 26.87 36.44
CA VAL A 588 27.96 25.88 35.79
C VAL A 588 27.93 26.07 34.27
N ARG A 589 28.04 27.31 33.77
CA ARG A 589 28.12 27.59 32.33
C ARG A 589 29.27 26.85 31.66
N GLU A 590 30.48 26.92 32.25
CA GLU A 590 31.66 26.24 31.71
C GLU A 590 31.52 24.71 31.73
N LEU A 591 30.78 24.18 32.71
CA LEU A 591 30.49 22.75 32.80
C LEU A 591 29.53 22.30 31.70
N VAL A 592 28.48 23.09 31.42
CA VAL A 592 27.54 22.84 30.32
C VAL A 592 28.27 22.87 28.97
N GLU A 593 29.13 23.85 28.73
CA GLU A 593 29.95 23.97 27.51
C GLU A 593 30.85 22.74 27.30
N ARG A 594 31.57 22.32 28.34
CA ARG A 594 32.59 21.26 28.22
C ARG A 594 32.01 19.85 28.18
N LYS A 595 30.88 19.58 28.84
CA LYS A 595 30.39 18.21 29.06
C LYS A 595 29.06 17.87 28.40
N HIS A 596 28.21 18.86 28.10
CA HIS A 596 26.80 18.58 27.77
C HIS A 596 26.34 19.19 26.45
N LEU A 597 26.76 20.42 26.16
CA LEU A 597 26.19 21.20 25.06
C LEU A 597 26.53 20.63 23.68
N LEU A 598 27.77 20.19 23.44
CA LEU A 598 28.17 19.61 22.16
C LEU A 598 27.40 18.31 21.87
N ALA A 599 27.31 17.41 22.85
CA ALA A 599 26.58 16.16 22.72
C ALA A 599 25.07 16.38 22.49
N TYR A 600 24.49 17.43 23.07
CA TYR A 600 23.13 17.84 22.73
C TYR A 600 23.02 18.34 21.29
N LEU A 601 23.90 19.24 20.85
CA LEU A 601 23.87 19.82 19.51
C LEU A 601 24.12 18.79 18.41
N GLN A 602 25.00 17.82 18.63
CA GLN A 602 25.24 16.70 17.70
C GLN A 602 24.03 15.77 17.52
N ARG A 603 23.05 15.81 18.44
CA ARG A 603 21.77 15.10 18.29
C ARG A 603 20.72 15.93 17.54
N GLN A 604 21.01 17.19 17.20
CA GLN A 604 20.07 18.07 16.49
C GLN A 604 20.41 18.14 15.00
N TYR A 605 19.46 17.75 14.15
CA TYR A 605 19.61 17.78 12.69
C TYR A 605 20.04 19.15 12.13
N TRP A 606 19.41 20.24 12.59
CA TRP A 606 19.72 21.60 12.11
C TRP A 606 21.17 22.03 12.39
N PHE A 607 21.85 21.36 13.32
CA PHE A 607 23.24 21.60 13.67
C PHE A 607 24.17 20.71 12.86
N THR A 608 23.93 19.39 12.86
CA THR A 608 24.76 18.42 12.14
C THR A 608 24.72 18.59 10.63
N SER A 609 23.60 19.06 10.06
CA SER A 609 23.48 19.41 8.64
C SER A 609 24.37 20.59 8.21
N ARG A 610 24.81 21.44 9.16
CA ARG A 610 25.64 22.62 8.89
C ARG A 610 27.09 22.47 9.34
N LEU A 611 27.34 21.75 10.43
CA LEU A 611 28.68 21.58 11.00
C LEU A 611 28.82 20.18 11.64
N PRO A 612 28.87 19.10 10.82
CA PRO A 612 28.89 17.73 11.32
C PRO A 612 30.16 17.40 12.13
N GLU A 613 31.30 18.01 11.79
CA GLU A 613 32.62 17.76 12.40
C GLU A 613 32.95 18.73 13.55
N ALA A 614 31.95 19.26 14.26
CA ALA A 614 32.18 20.17 15.38
C ALA A 614 32.87 19.47 16.56
N GLU A 615 33.99 20.03 17.03
CA GLU A 615 34.77 19.49 18.16
C GLU A 615 34.59 20.30 19.44
N ARG A 616 34.25 21.59 19.31
CA ARG A 616 34.16 22.52 20.44
C ARG A 616 32.97 23.43 20.32
N VAL A 617 32.32 23.72 21.44
CA VAL A 617 31.23 24.70 21.56
C VAL A 617 31.49 25.65 22.72
N ARG A 618 31.02 26.89 22.60
CA ARG A 618 31.10 27.92 23.64
C ARG A 618 29.83 28.78 23.67
N ILE A 619 29.32 29.08 24.85
CA ILE A 619 28.24 30.06 25.02
C ILE A 619 28.89 31.44 25.01
N VAL A 620 28.70 32.18 23.92
CA VAL A 620 29.32 33.51 23.72
C VAL A 620 28.45 34.65 24.22
N ASP A 621 27.15 34.42 24.37
CA ASP A 621 26.21 35.32 25.04
C ASP A 621 24.95 34.53 25.49
N TRP A 622 24.20 35.08 26.45
CA TRP A 622 22.90 34.56 26.87
C TRP A 622 21.99 35.66 27.38
N ALA A 623 20.69 35.51 27.16
CA ALA A 623 19.64 36.40 27.68
C ALA A 623 18.61 35.59 28.47
N ARG A 624 18.04 36.19 29.51
CA ARG A 624 16.95 35.56 30.28
C ARG A 624 15.61 36.02 29.71
N LEU A 625 14.80 35.07 29.22
CA LEU A 625 13.47 35.34 28.67
C LEU A 625 12.38 35.27 29.74
N LYS A 626 12.54 34.38 30.73
CA LYS A 626 11.64 34.19 31.87
C LYS A 626 12.45 34.03 33.14
N SER A 627 12.08 34.79 34.17
CA SER A 627 12.67 34.68 35.51
C SER A 627 11.80 33.82 36.43
N GLY A 628 12.38 33.31 37.51
CA GLY A 628 11.69 32.64 38.59
C GLY A 628 12.19 31.22 38.82
N ARG A 629 11.31 30.37 39.35
CA ARG A 629 11.67 29.00 39.74
C ARG A 629 12.07 28.13 38.54
N GLU A 630 11.50 28.35 37.37
CA GLU A 630 11.80 27.59 36.16
C GLU A 630 12.13 28.58 35.04
N PRO A 631 13.37 29.09 35.04
CA PRO A 631 13.77 30.13 34.10
C PRO A 631 13.99 29.58 32.70
N VAL A 632 13.78 30.44 31.71
CA VAL A 632 14.04 30.17 30.29
C VAL A 632 15.11 31.14 29.80
N PHE A 633 16.14 30.60 29.18
CA PHE A 633 17.26 31.36 28.63
C PHE A 633 17.31 31.21 27.12
N PHE A 634 17.82 32.25 26.46
CA PHE A 634 18.23 32.22 25.07
C PHE A 634 19.76 32.23 25.01
N LEU A 635 20.37 31.23 24.40
CA LEU A 635 21.82 31.11 24.27
C LEU A 635 22.27 31.45 22.85
N VAL A 636 23.36 32.21 22.76
CA VAL A 636 24.13 32.36 21.53
C VAL A 636 25.37 31.48 21.67
N VAL A 637 25.46 30.44 20.86
CA VAL A 637 26.51 29.42 20.92
C VAL A 637 27.41 29.54 19.70
N GLU A 638 28.72 29.44 19.88
CA GLU A 638 29.70 29.37 18.80
C GLU A 638 30.33 27.97 18.80
N ALA A 639 30.24 27.29 17.67
CA ALA A 639 30.81 25.96 17.43
C ALA A 639 31.96 26.04 16.41
N GLU A 640 33.00 25.23 16.63
CA GLU A 640 34.20 25.17 15.79
C GLU A 640 34.49 23.73 15.36
N ALA A 641 34.82 23.53 14.08
CA ALA A 641 35.21 22.24 13.49
C ALA A 641 36.70 22.20 13.08
N VAL A 642 37.21 21.00 12.79
CA VAL A 642 38.56 20.77 12.25
C VAL A 642 38.71 21.53 10.93
N GLY A 643 39.72 22.40 10.83
CA GLY A 643 39.94 23.24 9.63
C GLY A 643 39.36 24.66 9.69
N ARG A 644 38.96 25.16 10.87
CA ARG A 644 38.51 26.55 11.14
C ARG A 644 37.12 26.95 10.63
N ALA A 645 36.28 25.99 10.23
CA ALA A 645 34.86 26.28 10.00
C ALA A 645 34.17 26.63 11.33
N ARG A 646 33.34 27.68 11.31
CA ARG A 646 32.64 28.19 12.51
C ARG A 646 31.15 28.33 12.24
N LEU A 647 30.33 27.91 13.19
CA LEU A 647 28.89 28.11 13.17
C LEU A 647 28.46 28.82 14.45
N ARG A 648 27.76 29.95 14.30
CA ARG A 648 27.07 30.58 15.44
C ARG A 648 25.60 30.19 15.41
N CYS A 649 25.10 29.62 16.48
CA CYS A 649 23.73 29.15 16.58
C CYS A 649 22.95 29.66 17.79
N ASN A 650 21.63 29.67 17.63
CA ASN A 650 20.66 30.15 18.61
C ASN A 650 19.98 28.96 19.30
N VAL A 651 20.10 28.88 20.63
CA VAL A 651 19.63 27.74 21.41
C VAL A 651 18.83 28.22 22.62
N PRO A 652 17.50 28.23 22.54
CA PRO A 652 16.66 28.44 23.72
C PRO A 652 16.72 27.21 24.63
N VAL A 653 16.86 27.43 25.93
CA VAL A 653 16.96 26.36 26.94
C VAL A 653 16.09 26.68 28.14
N GLY A 654 15.50 25.64 28.74
CA GLY A 654 14.68 25.75 29.94
C GLY A 654 15.25 24.90 31.07
N LEU A 655 14.96 25.31 32.31
CA LEU A 655 15.17 24.49 33.49
C LEU A 655 13.82 24.14 34.12
N THR A 656 13.46 22.86 34.09
CA THR A 656 12.20 22.34 34.64
C THR A 656 12.47 21.33 35.75
N SER A 657 11.63 21.34 36.79
CA SER A 657 11.80 20.52 37.99
C SER A 657 10.62 19.58 38.24
N GLY A 658 10.74 18.73 39.26
CA GLY A 658 9.63 17.87 39.71
C GLY A 658 9.20 16.85 38.66
N GLU A 659 7.92 16.47 38.67
CA GLU A 659 7.35 15.46 37.76
C GLU A 659 7.45 15.86 36.29
N ALA A 660 7.27 17.15 35.96
CA ALA A 660 7.42 17.65 34.60
C ALA A 660 8.85 17.47 34.06
N GLY A 661 9.87 17.67 34.92
CA GLY A 661 11.26 17.41 34.55
C GLY A 661 11.56 15.92 34.33
N VAL A 662 10.93 15.04 35.11
CA VAL A 662 11.03 13.58 34.94
C VAL A 662 10.35 13.12 33.65
N ALA A 663 9.19 13.70 33.33
CA ALA A 663 8.50 13.44 32.06
C ALA A 663 9.37 13.83 30.87
N ILE A 664 10.05 14.98 30.88
CA ILE A 664 10.97 15.38 29.81
C ILE A 664 12.13 14.39 29.65
N LEU A 665 12.70 13.90 30.76
CA LEU A 665 13.77 12.91 30.73
C LEU A 665 13.34 11.56 30.12
N ARG A 666 12.08 11.16 30.34
CA ARG A 666 11.49 9.91 29.84
C ARG A 666 10.99 10.02 28.41
N ASP A 667 10.23 11.07 28.12
CA ASP A 667 9.43 11.22 26.90
C ASP A 667 10.20 11.95 25.78
N HIS A 668 11.20 12.77 26.14
CA HIS A 668 12.01 13.56 25.20
C HIS A 668 13.53 13.54 25.49
N PRO A 669 14.16 12.35 25.60
CA PRO A 669 15.58 12.23 25.95
C PRO A 669 16.53 12.91 24.95
N GLU A 670 16.12 13.04 23.68
CA GLU A 670 16.84 13.73 22.62
C GLU A 670 16.92 15.25 22.84
N ARG A 671 16.02 15.81 23.66
CA ARG A 671 15.97 17.24 24.00
C ARG A 671 16.66 17.57 25.32
N VAL A 672 17.16 16.57 26.03
CA VAL A 672 17.83 16.76 27.32
C VAL A 672 19.28 17.19 27.09
N ILE A 673 19.67 18.32 27.68
CA ILE A 673 21.07 18.77 27.71
C ILE A 673 21.77 18.10 28.89
N ALA A 674 21.20 18.22 30.09
CA ALA A 674 21.73 17.55 31.28
C ALA A 674 20.67 17.38 32.38
N PRO A 675 20.65 16.25 33.09
CA PRO A 675 19.90 16.14 34.35
C PRO A 675 20.53 17.02 35.42
N ILE A 676 19.70 17.64 36.26
CA ILE A 676 20.09 18.51 37.37
C ILE A 676 19.87 17.78 38.69
N THR A 677 20.94 17.73 39.48
CA THR A 677 20.99 17.21 40.85
C THR A 677 21.41 18.34 41.79
N GLY A 678 21.12 18.26 43.09
CA GLY A 678 21.43 19.32 44.06
C GLY A 678 20.23 19.65 44.94
N ALA A 679 20.06 20.93 45.30
CA ALA A 679 18.97 21.38 46.19
C ALA A 679 17.58 21.15 45.58
N ARG A 680 17.48 21.17 44.24
CA ARG A 680 16.27 20.88 43.48
C ARG A 680 16.59 19.94 42.33
N LYS A 681 15.86 18.81 42.25
CA LYS A 681 15.98 17.86 41.12
C LYS A 681 15.21 18.39 39.91
N GLY A 682 15.81 18.26 38.73
CA GLY A 682 15.17 18.64 37.48
C GLY A 682 16.06 18.37 36.28
N VAL A 683 15.88 19.15 35.22
CA VAL A 683 16.58 18.95 33.95
C VAL A 683 16.82 20.29 33.26
N LEU A 684 17.99 20.42 32.64
CA LEU A 684 18.31 21.44 31.63
C LEU A 684 18.02 20.84 30.25
N HIS A 685 17.17 21.47 29.46
CA HIS A 685 16.67 20.89 28.20
C HIS A 685 16.39 21.94 27.12
N GLY A 686 16.40 21.48 25.87
CA GLY A 686 15.93 22.21 24.70
C GLY A 686 14.40 22.25 24.55
N VAL A 687 13.62 21.52 25.37
CA VAL A 687 12.13 21.71 25.39
C VAL A 687 11.74 23.12 25.83
N GLY A 688 12.65 23.87 26.48
CA GLY A 688 12.44 25.28 26.81
C GLY A 688 12.13 26.16 25.60
N GLU A 689 12.33 25.67 24.38
CA GLU A 689 11.87 26.31 23.15
C GLU A 689 10.34 26.46 23.07
N HIS A 690 9.55 25.51 23.62
CA HIS A 690 8.09 25.61 23.64
C HIS A 690 7.63 26.75 24.56
N GLU A 691 8.36 26.99 25.65
CA GLU A 691 8.12 28.15 26.52
C GLU A 691 8.75 29.43 25.97
N ALA A 692 9.88 29.34 25.27
CA ALA A 692 10.58 30.49 24.71
C ALA A 692 9.83 31.09 23.52
N ALA A 693 9.15 30.29 22.70
CA ALA A 693 8.43 30.78 21.52
C ALA A 693 7.39 31.88 21.84
N PRO A 694 6.42 31.67 22.77
CA PRO A 694 5.46 32.72 23.12
C PRO A 694 6.12 33.92 23.80
N LEU A 695 7.22 33.74 24.54
CA LEU A 695 8.00 34.84 25.13
C LEU A 695 8.71 35.69 24.06
N MET A 696 9.28 35.05 23.04
CA MET A 696 9.91 35.73 21.91
C MET A 696 8.88 36.47 21.06
N ALA A 697 7.72 35.85 20.80
CA ALA A 697 6.61 36.51 20.10
C ALA A 697 6.11 37.74 20.86
N ALA A 698 5.92 37.64 22.18
CA ALA A 698 5.57 38.78 23.02
C ALA A 698 6.63 39.89 22.98
N ALA A 699 7.92 39.53 23.01
CA ALA A 699 9.00 40.50 22.89
C ALA A 699 8.97 41.25 21.55
N ILE A 700 8.60 40.58 20.45
CA ILE A 700 8.43 41.19 19.11
C ILE A 700 7.23 42.14 19.10
N LEU A 701 6.05 41.65 19.48
CA LEU A 701 4.79 42.41 19.44
C LEU A 701 4.82 43.64 20.35
N GLU A 702 5.39 43.50 21.53
CA GLU A 702 5.50 44.57 22.52
C GLU A 702 6.80 45.39 22.39
N GLN A 703 7.61 45.10 21.36
CA GLN A 703 8.88 45.79 21.07
C GLN A 703 9.82 45.88 22.29
N ARG A 704 9.88 44.82 23.10
CA ARG A 704 10.69 44.79 24.32
C ARG A 704 12.18 44.73 24.00
N GLU A 705 12.99 45.37 24.87
CA GLU A 705 14.43 45.16 24.94
C GLU A 705 14.79 44.25 26.12
N ILE A 706 15.49 43.15 25.84
CA ILE A 706 15.97 42.20 26.84
C ILE A 706 17.49 42.25 26.86
N ARG A 707 18.07 42.70 27.96
CA ARG A 707 19.54 42.71 28.12
C ARG A 707 20.09 41.29 28.17
N SER A 708 21.16 41.04 27.41
CA SER A 708 21.96 39.82 27.50
C SER A 708 23.26 40.11 28.26
N ALA A 709 24.06 39.08 28.53
CA ALA A 709 25.33 39.23 29.23
C ALA A 709 26.35 40.08 28.45
N ALA A 710 26.32 40.02 27.11
CA ALA A 710 27.26 40.72 26.24
C ALA A 710 26.58 41.65 25.21
N GLY A 711 25.29 41.93 25.33
CA GLY A 711 24.51 42.67 24.35
C GLY A 711 23.03 42.87 24.72
N ARG A 712 22.13 42.80 23.73
CA ARG A 712 20.67 42.80 23.94
C ARG A 712 19.91 42.10 22.82
N LEU A 713 18.73 41.59 23.16
CA LEU A 713 17.68 41.20 22.22
C LEU A 713 16.67 42.35 22.09
N ARG A 714 16.28 42.71 20.87
CA ARG A 714 15.34 43.79 20.58
C ARG A 714 14.22 43.28 19.68
N GLY A 715 12.98 43.42 20.15
CA GLY A 715 11.80 43.18 19.32
C GLY A 715 11.58 44.30 18.31
N LEU A 716 11.27 43.93 17.07
CA LEU A 716 10.87 44.84 16.00
C LEU A 716 9.51 44.40 15.47
N SER A 717 8.49 45.25 15.62
CA SER A 717 7.19 45.06 14.96
C SER A 717 7.14 45.83 13.65
N LEU A 718 6.64 45.18 12.60
CA LEU A 718 6.51 45.69 11.23
C LEU A 718 5.04 46.00 10.86
N ASP A 719 4.09 45.38 11.54
CA ASP A 719 2.66 45.60 11.34
C ASP A 719 2.02 46.26 12.58
N ALA A 720 1.61 47.52 12.43
CA ALA A 720 0.99 48.29 13.50
C ALA A 720 -0.42 47.76 13.88
N THR A 721 -1.11 47.06 12.97
CA THR A 721 -2.44 46.48 13.24
C THR A 721 -2.32 45.21 14.09
N ALA A 722 -1.30 44.39 13.85
CA ALA A 722 -0.96 43.26 14.71
C ALA A 722 -0.62 43.68 16.16
N VAL A 723 -0.10 44.90 16.36
CA VAL A 723 0.14 45.50 17.69
C VAL A 723 -1.15 46.00 18.35
N ALA A 724 -2.13 46.45 17.56
CA ALA A 724 -3.42 46.91 18.07
C ALA A 724 -4.35 45.76 18.51
N GLU A 725 -4.16 44.56 17.95
CA GLU A 725 -4.94 43.36 18.25
C GLU A 725 -4.16 42.30 19.04
N ILE A 726 -3.15 42.71 19.83
CA ILE A 726 -2.41 41.80 20.71
C ILE A 726 -3.42 41.10 21.64
N PRO A 727 -3.59 39.77 21.55
CA PRO A 727 -4.44 39.04 22.49
C PRO A 727 -3.92 39.26 23.91
N GLU A 728 -4.81 39.54 24.88
CA GLU A 728 -4.42 39.50 26.29
C GLU A 728 -3.76 38.14 26.58
N GLY A 729 -2.47 38.14 26.90
CA GLY A 729 -1.72 36.92 27.23
C GLY A 729 -1.09 36.15 26.05
N VAL A 730 -0.42 36.81 25.10
CA VAL A 730 0.44 36.13 24.09
C VAL A 730 1.42 35.12 24.73
N THR A 731 1.95 35.47 25.90
CA THR A 731 2.85 34.59 26.69
C THR A 731 2.17 33.33 27.22
N SER A 732 0.83 33.27 27.20
CA SER A 732 0.02 32.12 27.60
C SER A 732 -0.45 31.24 26.43
N LEU A 733 -0.17 31.65 25.18
CA LEU A 733 -0.50 30.84 24.01
C LEU A 733 0.30 29.54 24.04
N LYS A 734 -0.39 28.43 23.74
CA LYS A 734 0.27 27.14 23.56
C LYS A 734 1.08 27.17 22.26
N ALA A 735 2.35 26.83 22.37
CA ALA A 735 3.23 26.66 21.22
C ALA A 735 3.23 25.18 20.77
N ALA A 736 2.89 24.95 19.52
CA ALA A 736 3.05 23.66 18.85
C ALA A 736 4.23 23.76 17.86
N ARG A 737 5.25 22.92 18.03
CA ARG A 737 6.34 22.85 17.06
C ARG A 737 5.84 22.16 15.79
N VAL A 738 6.11 22.76 14.63
CA VAL A 738 5.91 22.07 13.34
C VAL A 738 6.94 20.94 13.24
N THR A 739 6.45 19.70 13.09
CA THR A 739 7.28 18.50 13.00
C THR A 739 7.83 18.34 11.58
N GLY A 740 9.13 18.09 11.46
CA GLY A 740 9.87 17.99 10.19
C GLY A 740 11.35 18.35 10.37
N GLU A 741 12.20 17.96 9.42
CA GLU A 741 13.66 18.21 9.45
C GLU A 741 14.03 19.54 8.77
N PHE A 742 13.64 20.65 9.39
CA PHE A 742 13.91 22.00 8.89
C PHE A 742 15.29 22.53 9.29
N SER A 743 15.87 23.42 8.47
CA SER A 743 17.11 24.16 8.76
C SER A 743 16.95 25.12 9.96
N ASN A 744 15.71 25.52 10.22
CA ASN A 744 15.23 26.42 11.27
C ASN A 744 14.10 25.75 12.05
N THR A 745 13.56 26.36 13.11
CA THR A 745 12.47 25.75 13.88
C THR A 745 11.23 26.64 13.84
N VAL A 746 10.09 26.10 13.42
CA VAL A 746 8.82 26.83 13.33
C VAL A 746 7.88 26.41 14.46
N TYR A 747 7.29 27.40 15.12
CA TYR A 747 6.32 27.23 16.20
C TYR A 747 4.99 27.90 15.83
N LEU A 748 3.90 27.15 15.84
CA LEU A 748 2.55 27.68 15.74
C LEU A 748 2.08 28.11 17.13
N LEU A 749 1.67 29.36 17.27
CA LEU A 749 1.15 29.94 18.50
C LEU A 749 -0.36 30.14 18.34
N GLY A 750 -1.14 29.15 18.77
CA GLY A 750 -2.56 29.07 18.46
C GLY A 750 -2.80 28.93 16.95
N ASP A 751 -3.80 29.64 16.44
CA ASP A 751 -4.19 29.72 15.02
C ASP A 751 -3.81 31.06 14.37
N ARG A 752 -3.09 31.93 15.09
CA ARG A 752 -2.82 33.32 14.66
C ARG A 752 -1.40 33.56 14.19
N PHE A 753 -0.41 33.02 14.89
CA PHE A 753 0.99 33.35 14.64
C PHE A 753 1.86 32.12 14.39
N ALA A 754 2.81 32.26 13.49
CA ALA A 754 3.92 31.34 13.31
C ALA A 754 5.22 32.06 13.69
N LEU A 755 5.98 31.51 14.65
CA LEU A 755 7.29 32.00 15.03
C LEU A 755 8.38 31.09 14.45
N LYS A 756 9.17 31.62 13.52
CA LYS A 756 10.33 30.95 12.96
C LYS A 756 11.59 31.34 13.73
N LEU A 757 12.14 30.41 14.48
CA LEU A 757 13.44 30.51 15.15
C LEU A 757 14.56 30.18 14.16
N LEU A 758 15.35 31.20 13.81
CA LEU A 758 16.49 31.04 12.93
C LEU A 758 17.64 30.42 13.70
N ARG A 759 18.10 29.23 13.29
CA ARG A 759 19.09 28.48 14.07
C ARG A 759 20.51 28.97 13.87
N ALA A 760 20.86 29.44 12.68
CA ALA A 760 22.16 30.02 12.38
C ALA A 760 22.10 31.55 12.44
N SER A 761 22.93 32.15 13.30
CA SER A 761 23.02 33.59 13.47
C SER A 761 24.13 34.17 12.61
N GLN A 762 23.78 34.99 11.63
CA GLN A 762 24.70 35.77 10.80
C GLN A 762 24.41 37.26 10.97
N ALA A 763 25.45 38.09 10.98
CA ALA A 763 25.27 39.54 11.11
C ALA A 763 24.71 40.13 9.81
N GLY A 764 23.71 41.01 9.92
CA GLY A 764 23.01 41.60 8.78
C GLY A 764 21.54 41.18 8.70
N THR A 765 20.80 41.82 7.78
CA THR A 765 19.37 41.53 7.55
C THR A 765 19.20 40.13 6.96
N HIS A 766 18.30 39.33 7.52
CA HIS A 766 17.96 38.01 7.00
C HIS A 766 16.92 38.11 5.86
N PRO A 767 17.06 37.34 4.75
CA PRO A 767 16.10 37.35 3.63
C PRO A 767 14.65 37.11 4.05
N GLU A 768 14.41 36.20 5.00
CA GLU A 768 13.07 35.90 5.53
C GLU A 768 12.30 37.18 5.92
N ILE A 769 12.91 38.03 6.77
CA ILE A 769 12.26 39.24 7.25
C ILE A 769 12.32 40.37 6.21
N GLU A 770 13.36 40.44 5.38
CA GLU A 770 13.49 41.45 4.32
C GLU A 770 12.39 41.28 3.27
N VAL A 771 12.26 40.08 2.72
CA VAL A 771 11.29 39.73 1.68
C VAL A 771 9.87 39.70 2.27
N GLY A 772 9.68 39.08 3.44
CA GLY A 772 8.39 39.03 4.12
C GLY A 772 7.84 40.43 4.43
N ALA A 773 8.67 41.33 4.98
CA ALA A 773 8.26 42.71 5.26
C ALA A 773 7.91 43.48 3.98
N TYR A 774 8.68 43.26 2.91
CA TYR A 774 8.42 43.89 1.63
C TYR A 774 7.09 43.42 1.03
N LEU A 775 6.85 42.11 0.95
CA LEU A 775 5.59 41.53 0.44
C LEU A 775 4.37 41.96 1.27
N THR A 776 4.53 42.06 2.60
CA THR A 776 3.49 42.54 3.50
C THR A 776 3.11 43.99 3.22
N ARG A 777 4.08 44.88 3.04
CA ARG A 777 3.84 46.28 2.64
C ARG A 777 3.16 46.39 1.27
N ARG A 778 3.40 45.42 0.38
CA ARG A 778 2.73 45.33 -0.92
C ARG A 778 1.35 44.66 -0.89
N GLN A 779 0.92 44.19 0.28
CA GLN A 779 -0.34 43.44 0.43
C GLN A 779 -0.41 42.23 -0.51
N PHE A 780 0.71 41.54 -0.71
CA PHE A 780 0.74 40.34 -1.53
C PHE A 780 -0.04 39.21 -0.84
N ALA A 781 -1.21 38.85 -1.37
CA ALA A 781 -2.15 37.95 -0.72
C ALA A 781 -1.68 36.49 -0.59
N HIS A 782 -0.67 36.09 -1.37
CA HIS A 782 -0.19 34.71 -1.47
C HIS A 782 1.11 34.47 -0.71
N ALA A 783 1.38 35.26 0.33
CA ALA A 783 2.44 35.03 1.31
C ALA A 783 1.93 35.36 2.72
N PRO A 784 2.43 34.71 3.78
CA PRO A 784 2.09 35.09 5.14
C PRO A 784 2.55 36.53 5.42
N ALA A 785 1.70 37.31 6.09
CA ALA A 785 2.10 38.64 6.53
C ALA A 785 3.22 38.55 7.59
N SER A 786 4.32 39.26 7.35
CA SER A 786 5.44 39.38 8.28
C SER A 786 5.10 40.42 9.34
N ILE A 787 4.97 39.96 10.58
CA ILE A 787 4.53 40.78 11.71
C ILE A 787 5.70 41.47 12.37
N GLY A 788 6.85 40.80 12.44
CA GLY A 788 8.03 41.36 13.09
C GLY A 788 9.19 40.39 13.22
N GLY A 789 10.26 40.83 13.87
CA GLY A 789 11.44 40.01 14.13
C GLY A 789 12.10 40.33 15.45
N LEU A 790 12.83 39.34 15.96
CA LEU A 790 13.68 39.48 17.13
C LEU A 790 15.12 39.61 16.66
N LEU A 791 15.77 40.72 17.03
CA LEU A 791 17.12 41.06 16.64
C LEU A 791 18.08 40.87 17.83
N TYR A 792 19.26 40.33 17.56
CA TYR A 792 20.36 40.26 18.51
C TYR A 792 21.44 41.29 18.16
N GLU A 793 21.73 42.18 19.10
CA GLU A 793 22.76 43.22 19.02
C GLU A 793 23.84 42.96 20.06
N ARG A 794 25.09 42.78 19.64
CA ARG A 794 26.22 42.58 20.55
C ARG A 794 26.76 43.92 21.03
N GLY A 795 27.01 44.06 22.33
CA GLY A 795 27.61 45.25 22.92
C GLY A 795 29.08 45.42 22.52
N GLY A 796 29.49 46.66 22.23
CA GLY A 796 30.90 47.04 22.07
C GLY A 796 31.45 47.14 20.64
N GLY A 797 30.63 47.36 19.60
CA GLY A 797 31.12 47.71 18.27
C GLY A 797 30.00 47.99 17.26
N ASP A 798 30.34 48.64 16.14
CA ASP A 798 29.43 49.05 15.05
C ASP A 798 28.99 47.87 14.15
N ARG A 799 28.79 46.68 14.73
CA ARG A 799 28.43 45.48 13.97
C ARG A 799 26.92 45.42 13.73
N PRO A 800 26.46 45.06 12.52
CA PRO A 800 25.04 44.96 12.23
C PRO A 800 24.37 43.87 13.08
N ALA A 801 23.11 44.14 13.47
CA ALA A 801 22.29 43.20 14.23
C ALA A 801 22.06 41.90 13.44
N ALA A 802 21.86 40.79 14.14
CA ALA A 802 21.49 39.51 13.56
C ALA A 802 20.00 39.22 13.84
N THR A 803 19.22 38.86 12.82
CA THR A 803 17.85 38.35 13.02
C THR A 803 17.93 36.93 13.61
N ILE A 804 17.26 36.71 14.74
CA ILE A 804 17.26 35.41 15.44
C ILE A 804 15.89 34.72 15.42
N ALA A 805 14.81 35.48 15.26
CA ALA A 805 13.48 34.95 15.05
C ALA A 805 12.64 35.88 14.18
N VAL A 806 11.69 35.32 13.44
CA VAL A 806 10.70 36.04 12.63
C VAL A 806 9.31 35.60 13.09
N LEU A 807 8.41 36.56 13.27
CA LEU A 807 7.01 36.32 13.61
C LEU A 807 6.15 36.67 12.40
N GLU A 808 5.31 35.74 11.99
CA GLU A 808 4.47 35.83 10.80
C GLU A 808 3.05 35.39 11.11
N GLN A 809 2.12 35.72 10.22
CA GLN A 809 0.76 35.21 10.26
C GLN A 809 0.75 33.69 10.09
N CYS A 810 -0.01 32.99 10.93
CA CYS A 810 -0.25 31.56 10.77
C CYS A 810 -1.14 31.30 9.55
N VAL A 811 -0.72 30.39 8.68
CA VAL A 811 -1.49 29.94 7.52
C VAL A 811 -2.02 28.55 7.82
N LEU A 812 -3.34 28.40 7.82
CA LEU A 812 -3.99 27.08 7.86
C LEU A 812 -4.08 26.53 6.43
N TYR A 813 -3.61 25.31 6.20
CA TYR A 813 -3.49 24.70 4.88
C TYR A 813 -3.94 23.24 4.92
N GLN A 814 -4.32 22.69 3.76
CA GLN A 814 -4.75 21.27 3.66
C GLN A 814 -3.56 20.32 3.48
N ALA A 815 -2.57 20.71 2.67
CA ALA A 815 -1.33 19.97 2.42
C ALA A 815 -0.23 20.93 1.96
N ASP A 816 1.04 20.57 2.16
CA ASP A 816 2.13 21.22 1.44
C ASP A 816 2.12 20.79 -0.05
N GLY A 817 2.80 21.56 -0.91
CA GLY A 817 2.81 21.32 -2.34
C GLY A 817 3.47 19.99 -2.73
N TRP A 818 4.43 19.51 -1.95
CA TRP A 818 5.12 18.24 -2.20
C TRP A 818 4.17 17.07 -1.96
N SER A 819 3.58 16.99 -0.76
CA SER A 819 2.60 15.98 -0.39
C SER A 819 1.42 15.95 -1.36
N HIS A 820 0.90 17.12 -1.75
CA HIS A 820 -0.17 17.21 -2.74
C HIS A 820 0.24 16.58 -4.08
N ALA A 821 1.43 16.91 -4.60
CA ALA A 821 1.92 16.36 -5.87
C ALA A 821 2.16 14.86 -5.80
N THR A 822 2.77 14.34 -4.72
CA THR A 822 3.05 12.90 -4.58
C THR A 822 1.78 12.08 -4.41
N ASP A 823 0.78 12.59 -3.70
CA ASP A 823 -0.53 11.93 -3.56
C ASP A 823 -1.32 11.91 -4.88
N GLU A 824 -1.20 12.99 -5.67
CA GLU A 824 -1.75 13.00 -7.03
C GLU A 824 -1.04 12.00 -7.93
N MET A 825 0.27 11.79 -7.78
CA MET A 825 1.01 10.80 -8.58
C MET A 825 0.52 9.37 -8.35
N ALA A 826 0.11 9.01 -7.13
CA ALA A 826 -0.52 7.73 -6.86
C ALA A 826 -1.87 7.60 -7.60
N ARG A 827 -2.73 8.62 -7.49
CA ARG A 827 -4.03 8.66 -8.19
C ARG A 827 -3.88 8.68 -9.72
N TYR A 828 -2.88 9.39 -10.23
CA TYR A 828 -2.49 9.41 -11.64
C TYR A 828 -2.09 8.02 -12.13
N SER A 829 -1.23 7.32 -11.39
CA SER A 829 -0.77 5.98 -11.73
C SER A 829 -1.93 4.97 -11.75
N GLU A 830 -2.89 5.10 -10.81
CA GLU A 830 -4.13 4.31 -10.83
C GLU A 830 -4.97 4.59 -12.07
N ARG A 831 -5.14 5.86 -12.48
CA ARG A 831 -5.91 6.20 -13.69
C ARG A 831 -5.27 5.66 -14.96
N VAL A 832 -3.94 5.71 -15.09
CA VAL A 832 -3.20 5.14 -16.23
C VAL A 832 -3.41 3.63 -16.31
N ILE A 833 -3.36 2.93 -15.17
CA ILE A 833 -3.59 1.48 -15.11
C ILE A 833 -5.06 1.15 -15.41
N ALA A 834 -6.00 1.80 -14.72
CA ALA A 834 -7.43 1.56 -14.86
C ALA A 834 -7.95 1.86 -16.27
N GLY A 835 -7.37 2.85 -16.95
CA GLY A 835 -7.67 3.17 -18.35
C GLY A 835 -7.01 2.23 -19.37
N GLY A 836 -6.23 1.23 -18.94
CA GLY A 836 -5.54 0.29 -19.83
C GLY A 836 -4.34 0.89 -20.59
N ARG A 837 -3.94 2.14 -20.29
CA ARG A 837 -2.90 2.88 -21.00
C ARG A 837 -1.47 2.52 -20.59
N HIS A 838 -1.29 1.79 -19.49
CA HIS A 838 0.01 1.32 -19.02
C HIS A 838 0.74 0.38 -20.02
N GLY A 839 0.01 -0.19 -21.00
CA GLY A 839 0.61 -0.92 -22.13
C GLY A 839 1.05 -0.04 -23.30
N GLU A 840 0.68 1.24 -23.30
CA GLU A 840 1.10 2.24 -24.29
C GLU A 840 2.38 2.92 -23.80
N THR A 841 3.29 3.23 -24.73
CA THR A 841 4.38 4.18 -24.44
C THR A 841 3.84 5.58 -24.73
N PRO A 842 3.66 6.45 -23.71
CA PRO A 842 3.21 7.80 -23.95
C PRO A 842 4.26 8.52 -24.80
N ASP A 843 3.80 9.41 -25.68
CA ASP A 843 4.70 10.32 -26.39
C ASP A 843 5.27 11.32 -25.36
N VAL A 844 6.34 10.90 -24.67
CA VAL A 844 7.12 11.76 -23.80
C VAL A 844 7.83 12.72 -24.74
N PRO A 845 7.57 14.04 -24.67
CA PRO A 845 8.14 15.01 -25.60
C PRO A 845 9.63 15.25 -25.30
N ALA A 846 10.45 14.22 -25.42
CA ALA A 846 11.90 14.26 -25.18
C ALA A 846 12.64 15.07 -26.26
N ALA A 847 12.03 15.22 -27.44
CA ALA A 847 12.60 15.99 -28.56
C ALA A 847 12.13 17.46 -28.60
N GLN A 848 11.20 17.88 -27.74
CA GLN A 848 10.62 19.24 -27.76
C GLN A 848 10.94 20.00 -26.47
N SER A 849 11.19 21.31 -26.57
CA SER A 849 11.42 22.13 -25.39
C SER A 849 10.13 22.27 -24.58
N LEU A 850 10.23 22.38 -23.25
CA LEU A 850 9.08 22.65 -22.36
C LEU A 850 8.32 23.92 -22.76
N VAL A 851 9.02 24.89 -23.35
CA VAL A 851 8.44 26.13 -23.88
C VAL A 851 7.56 25.85 -25.09
N ALA A 852 8.02 25.01 -26.02
CA ALA A 852 7.21 24.57 -27.15
C ALA A 852 5.99 23.74 -26.71
N LEU A 853 6.17 22.87 -25.71
CA LEU A 853 5.09 22.07 -25.13
C LEU A 853 4.02 22.95 -24.48
N ALA A 854 4.42 24.01 -23.76
CA ALA A 854 3.53 24.97 -23.12
C ALA A 854 2.64 25.75 -24.12
N ASP A 855 3.07 25.87 -25.37
CA ASP A 855 2.35 26.57 -26.44
C ASP A 855 1.38 25.64 -27.22
N GLN A 856 1.35 24.34 -26.92
CA GLN A 856 0.46 23.37 -27.56
C GLN A 856 -0.93 23.30 -26.92
N LEU A 857 -1.90 22.81 -27.71
CA LEU A 857 -3.21 22.39 -27.18
C LEU A 857 -3.05 21.11 -26.35
N LEU A 858 -3.81 21.01 -25.26
CA LEU A 858 -3.75 19.84 -24.39
C LEU A 858 -4.30 18.61 -25.14
N PRO A 859 -3.48 17.57 -25.35
CA PRO A 859 -3.94 16.37 -26.02
C PRO A 859 -4.84 15.56 -25.07
N PHE A 860 -5.71 14.72 -25.64
CA PHE A 860 -6.68 13.93 -24.85
C PHE A 860 -6.03 13.09 -23.72
N PRO A 861 -4.87 12.43 -23.91
CA PRO A 861 -4.21 11.71 -22.82
C PRO A 861 -3.87 12.59 -21.61
N VAL A 862 -3.56 13.87 -21.80
CA VAL A 862 -3.31 14.81 -20.68
C VAL A 862 -4.57 15.07 -19.88
N LEU A 863 -5.68 15.37 -20.58
CA LEU A 863 -6.98 15.64 -19.94
C LEU A 863 -7.50 14.42 -19.17
N ASP A 864 -7.34 13.24 -19.76
CA ASP A 864 -7.82 11.97 -19.21
C ASP A 864 -6.98 11.50 -18.00
N THR A 865 -5.65 11.61 -18.07
CA THR A 865 -4.76 11.04 -17.05
C THR A 865 -4.37 12.05 -15.97
N ILE A 866 -3.96 13.28 -16.30
CA ILE A 866 -3.52 14.29 -15.32
C ILE A 866 -4.74 14.92 -14.61
N GLY A 867 -5.86 15.09 -15.31
CA GLY A 867 -7.14 15.48 -14.73
C GLY A 867 -7.08 16.80 -13.96
N GLY A 868 -7.58 16.82 -12.72
CA GLY A 868 -7.74 18.03 -11.91
C GLY A 868 -6.43 18.76 -11.58
N TYR A 869 -5.29 18.08 -11.63
CA TYR A 869 -3.99 18.70 -11.35
C TYR A 869 -3.53 19.69 -12.43
N ILE A 870 -4.21 19.70 -13.59
CA ILE A 870 -3.97 20.69 -14.65
C ILE A 870 -4.17 22.12 -14.12
N GLU A 871 -5.28 22.37 -13.43
CA GLU A 871 -5.57 23.69 -12.86
C GLU A 871 -4.63 24.01 -11.69
N VAL A 872 -4.26 23.01 -10.90
CA VAL A 872 -3.31 23.16 -9.79
C VAL A 872 -1.96 23.68 -10.29
N ALA A 873 -1.40 23.04 -11.32
CA ALA A 873 -0.14 23.45 -11.93
C ALA A 873 -0.23 24.85 -12.55
N ALA A 874 -1.37 25.17 -13.19
CA ALA A 874 -1.63 26.47 -13.79
C ALA A 874 -1.70 27.59 -12.73
N THR A 875 -2.36 27.33 -11.60
CA THR A 875 -2.47 28.27 -10.46
C THR A 875 -1.10 28.52 -9.85
N LEU A 876 -0.30 27.48 -9.62
CA LEU A 876 1.05 27.64 -9.10
C LEU A 876 1.95 28.48 -10.02
N GLY A 877 1.85 28.27 -11.34
CA GLY A 877 2.55 29.09 -12.34
C GLY A 877 2.14 30.57 -12.29
N ARG A 878 0.85 30.84 -12.07
CA ARG A 878 0.32 32.20 -11.91
C ARG A 878 0.82 32.87 -10.63
N ARG A 879 0.74 32.19 -9.47
CA ARG A 879 1.21 32.72 -8.18
C ARG A 879 2.71 33.00 -8.19
N THR A 880 3.48 32.17 -8.87
CA THR A 880 4.92 32.40 -9.06
C THR A 880 5.20 33.66 -9.89
N ALA A 881 4.44 33.91 -10.96
CA ALA A 881 4.59 35.12 -11.76
C ALA A 881 4.20 36.38 -10.97
N GLU A 882 3.09 36.32 -10.22
CA GLU A 882 2.63 37.41 -9.37
C GLU A 882 3.65 37.74 -8.26
N LEU A 883 4.27 36.72 -7.66
CA LEU A 883 5.37 36.91 -6.70
C LEU A 883 6.52 37.69 -7.35
N HIS A 884 7.00 37.28 -8.52
CA HIS A 884 8.10 37.96 -9.20
C HIS A 884 7.75 39.39 -9.60
N VAL A 885 6.51 39.65 -10.00
CA VAL A 885 6.03 41.03 -10.27
C VAL A 885 6.04 41.85 -9.00
N ALA A 886 5.55 41.30 -7.88
CA ALA A 886 5.56 42.00 -6.59
C ALA A 886 6.98 42.35 -6.14
N LEU A 887 7.92 41.41 -6.25
CA LEU A 887 9.34 41.58 -5.90
C LEU A 887 10.13 42.53 -6.82
N ALA A 888 9.53 42.97 -7.92
CA ALA A 888 10.16 43.80 -8.94
C ALA A 888 9.61 45.24 -9.02
N ASP A 889 8.73 45.63 -8.10
CA ASP A 889 8.14 46.96 -8.13
C ASP A 889 9.06 48.00 -7.44
N ALA A 890 9.54 48.97 -8.21
CA ALA A 890 10.58 49.93 -7.80
C ALA A 890 10.13 51.03 -6.81
N SER A 891 8.86 51.07 -6.39
CA SER A 891 8.28 52.27 -5.76
C SER A 891 8.69 52.58 -4.31
N SER A 892 9.52 51.77 -3.62
CA SER A 892 9.82 52.04 -2.18
C SER A 892 11.14 51.53 -1.57
N ASP A 893 11.88 50.60 -2.21
CA ASP A 893 13.08 50.00 -1.60
C ASP A 893 14.17 49.67 -2.67
N PRO A 894 15.36 50.30 -2.61
CA PRO A 894 16.44 50.05 -3.58
C PRO A 894 16.89 48.59 -3.68
N ALA A 895 16.72 47.78 -2.62
CA ALA A 895 17.08 46.37 -2.65
C ALA A 895 16.18 45.54 -3.59
N PHE A 896 15.00 46.07 -3.93
CA PHE A 896 13.99 45.44 -4.81
C PHE A 896 13.88 46.14 -6.17
N GLU A 897 14.69 47.16 -6.44
CA GLU A 897 14.71 47.83 -7.74
C GLU A 897 15.30 46.90 -8.81
N PRO A 898 14.55 46.53 -9.87
CA PRO A 898 15.05 45.59 -10.87
C PRO A 898 16.29 46.11 -11.59
N GLN A 899 17.33 45.29 -11.65
CA GLN A 899 18.57 45.63 -12.37
C GLN A 899 18.55 45.04 -13.78
N PRO A 900 18.95 45.78 -14.82
CA PRO A 900 18.96 45.23 -16.17
C PRO A 900 20.02 44.12 -16.31
N LEU A 901 19.60 42.99 -16.89
CA LEU A 901 20.47 41.93 -17.37
C LEU A 901 20.55 42.02 -18.91
N PRO A 902 21.51 42.79 -19.47
CA PRO A 902 21.69 42.83 -20.92
C PRO A 902 22.29 41.50 -21.42
N PRO A 903 22.22 41.22 -22.73
CA PRO A 903 22.86 40.04 -23.33
C PRO A 903 24.34 39.85 -22.94
N ALA A 904 25.10 40.95 -22.82
CA ALA A 904 26.50 40.89 -22.34
C ALA A 904 26.63 40.40 -20.89
N GLY A 905 25.62 40.65 -20.04
CA GLY A 905 25.57 40.15 -18.66
C GLY A 905 25.29 38.64 -18.58
N VAL A 906 24.63 38.06 -19.59
CA VAL A 906 24.38 36.62 -19.70
C VAL A 906 25.70 35.83 -19.85
N VAL A 907 26.73 36.43 -20.44
CA VAL A 907 28.06 35.82 -20.56
C VAL A 907 28.67 35.52 -19.18
N ARG A 908 28.51 36.42 -18.20
CA ARG A 908 28.96 36.17 -16.82
C ARG A 908 28.16 35.06 -16.13
N LEU A 909 26.87 34.96 -16.46
CA LEU A 909 26.04 33.87 -15.95
C LEU A 909 26.52 32.53 -16.51
N ALA A 910 26.79 32.47 -17.81
CA ALA A 910 27.38 31.31 -18.48
C ALA A 910 28.73 30.90 -17.87
N GLU A 911 29.61 31.86 -17.52
CA GLU A 911 30.86 31.58 -16.80
C GLU A 911 30.63 30.84 -15.47
N GLY A 912 29.64 31.27 -14.69
CA GLY A 912 29.26 30.62 -13.44
C GLY A 912 28.77 29.18 -13.64
N VAL A 913 27.91 28.95 -14.64
CA VAL A 913 27.41 27.62 -14.97
C VAL A 913 28.54 26.70 -15.47
N ARG A 914 29.48 27.20 -16.29
CA ARG A 914 30.66 26.43 -16.71
C ARG A 914 31.55 26.05 -15.54
N ALA A 915 31.78 26.97 -14.59
CA ALA A 915 32.56 26.67 -13.39
C ALA A 915 31.90 25.58 -12.54
N ARG A 916 30.56 25.59 -12.41
CA ARG A 916 29.79 24.53 -11.74
C ARG A 916 29.86 23.21 -12.52
N ALA A 917 29.73 23.24 -13.84
CA ALA A 917 29.83 22.04 -14.68
C ALA A 917 31.19 21.34 -14.48
N ARG A 918 32.29 22.09 -14.55
CA ARG A 918 33.64 21.56 -14.29
C ARG A 918 33.75 20.92 -12.90
N ARG A 919 33.21 21.57 -11.87
CA ARG A 919 33.21 21.06 -10.50
C ARG A 919 32.37 19.79 -10.34
N ALA A 920 31.16 19.76 -10.88
CA ALA A 920 30.28 18.59 -10.82
C ALA A 920 30.87 17.39 -11.55
N VAL A 921 31.45 17.59 -12.75
CA VAL A 921 32.13 16.54 -13.51
C VAL A 921 33.38 16.03 -12.78
N LEU A 922 34.19 16.93 -12.20
CA LEU A 922 35.32 16.55 -11.37
C LEU A 922 34.86 15.70 -10.17
N LEU A 923 33.82 16.14 -9.46
CA LEU A 923 33.28 15.45 -8.30
C LEU A 923 32.73 14.06 -8.66
N LEU A 924 32.00 13.93 -9.78
CA LEU A 924 31.54 12.65 -10.32
C LEU A 924 32.70 11.68 -10.57
N ARG A 925 33.81 12.17 -11.14
CA ARG A 925 35.02 11.37 -11.38
C ARG A 925 35.70 10.96 -10.07
N GLU A 926 35.84 11.88 -9.13
CA GLU A 926 36.52 11.64 -7.84
C GLU A 926 35.71 10.71 -6.91
N LYS A 927 34.37 10.79 -6.97
CA LYS A 927 33.45 10.03 -6.12
C LYS A 927 32.77 8.88 -6.86
N GLN A 928 33.37 8.36 -7.92
CA GLN A 928 32.89 7.16 -8.64
C GLN A 928 32.52 5.99 -7.72
N PRO A 929 33.24 5.69 -6.61
CA PRO A 929 32.86 4.60 -5.72
C PRO A 929 31.49 4.76 -5.04
N LEU A 930 30.95 5.97 -4.99
CA LEU A 930 29.62 6.25 -4.41
C LEU A 930 28.48 6.01 -5.41
N VAL A 931 28.76 5.84 -6.71
CA VAL A 931 27.73 5.66 -7.73
C VAL A 931 27.17 4.23 -7.69
N PRO A 932 25.84 4.04 -7.50
CA PRO A 932 25.21 2.72 -7.50
C PRO A 932 25.47 1.93 -8.79
N ALA A 933 25.62 0.61 -8.67
CA ALA A 933 25.91 -0.26 -9.81
C ALA A 933 24.84 -0.21 -10.91
N SER A 934 23.57 -0.05 -10.53
CA SER A 934 22.42 0.09 -11.44
C SER A 934 22.47 1.35 -12.32
N LEU A 935 23.25 2.37 -11.93
CA LEU A 935 23.35 3.64 -12.64
C LEU A 935 24.62 3.75 -13.50
N ARG A 936 25.44 2.70 -13.57
CA ARG A 936 26.77 2.76 -14.22
C ARG A 936 26.69 3.16 -15.69
N GLU A 937 25.79 2.56 -16.47
CA GLU A 937 25.62 2.89 -17.90
C GLU A 937 25.22 4.36 -18.11
N LEU A 938 24.29 4.86 -17.30
CA LEU A 938 23.84 6.24 -17.36
C LEU A 938 24.96 7.22 -16.95
N TYR A 939 25.68 6.90 -15.87
CA TYR A 939 26.83 7.65 -15.41
C TYR A 939 27.92 7.75 -16.50
N GLU A 940 28.25 6.62 -17.15
CA GLU A 940 29.24 6.59 -18.24
C GLU A 940 28.75 7.39 -19.46
N SER A 941 27.46 7.31 -19.79
CA SER A 941 26.84 8.10 -20.86
C SER A 941 26.90 9.61 -20.62
N VAL A 942 26.69 10.06 -19.38
CA VAL A 942 26.83 11.47 -19.00
C VAL A 942 28.29 11.91 -19.08
N LEU A 943 29.22 11.10 -18.57
CA LEU A 943 30.65 11.44 -18.63
C LEU A 943 31.22 11.47 -20.05
N ALA A 944 30.76 10.59 -20.94
CA ALA A 944 31.14 10.59 -22.36
C ALA A 944 30.70 11.88 -23.08
N ARG A 945 29.64 12.54 -22.59
CA ARG A 945 29.11 13.80 -23.11
C ARG A 945 29.53 15.02 -22.28
N ALA A 946 30.35 14.87 -21.24
CA ALA A 946 30.70 15.97 -20.35
C ALA A 946 31.37 17.14 -21.08
N ASP A 947 32.18 16.85 -22.10
CA ASP A 947 32.87 17.87 -22.90
C ASP A 947 31.92 18.69 -23.80
N SER A 948 30.66 18.25 -24.00
CA SER A 948 29.65 19.01 -24.75
C SER A 948 28.87 20.02 -23.89
N ILE A 949 28.99 19.96 -22.55
CA ILE A 949 28.26 20.85 -21.63
C ILE A 949 28.66 22.31 -21.85
N GLU A 950 29.96 22.62 -21.93
CA GLU A 950 30.43 24.01 -22.11
C GLU A 950 30.03 24.59 -23.47
N PRO A 951 30.24 23.90 -24.62
CA PRO A 951 29.73 24.35 -25.92
C PRO A 951 28.22 24.59 -25.94
N LEU A 952 27.45 23.74 -25.26
CA LEU A 952 25.99 23.92 -25.14
C LEU A 952 25.65 25.21 -24.38
N ILE A 953 26.32 25.47 -23.25
CA ILE A 953 26.16 26.71 -22.47
C ILE A 953 26.48 27.94 -23.34
N ASP A 954 27.55 27.89 -24.12
CA ASP A 954 27.94 28.99 -25.02
C ASP A 954 26.88 29.23 -26.11
N ALA A 955 26.37 28.16 -26.72
CA ALA A 955 25.30 28.25 -27.71
C ALA A 955 24.00 28.81 -27.12
N LEU A 956 23.65 28.43 -25.88
CA LEU A 956 22.49 28.97 -25.17
C LEU A 956 22.68 30.46 -24.84
N ALA A 957 23.84 30.85 -24.31
CA ALA A 957 24.15 32.25 -24.01
C ALA A 957 24.06 33.14 -25.26
N ALA A 958 24.58 32.66 -26.40
CA ALA A 958 24.50 33.38 -27.68
C ALA A 958 23.06 33.55 -28.22
N ARG A 959 22.12 32.69 -27.84
CA ARG A 959 20.70 32.77 -28.22
C ARG A 959 19.90 33.80 -27.40
N VAL A 960 20.45 34.30 -26.29
CA VAL A 960 19.80 35.34 -25.49
C VAL A 960 20.12 36.71 -26.11
N THR A 961 19.11 37.28 -26.79
CA THR A 961 19.27 38.52 -27.58
C THR A 961 18.49 39.71 -27.02
N GLU A 962 17.75 39.51 -25.94
CA GLU A 962 16.92 40.51 -25.29
C GLU A 962 17.43 40.80 -23.88
N THR A 963 17.25 42.04 -23.43
CA THR A 963 17.49 42.42 -22.04
C THR A 963 16.35 41.89 -21.17
N SER A 964 16.70 41.29 -20.03
CA SER A 964 15.77 40.94 -18.95
C SER A 964 16.15 41.68 -17.67
N ALA A 965 15.56 41.32 -16.52
CA ALA A 965 15.92 41.92 -15.23
C ALA A 965 16.47 40.89 -14.23
N LEU A 966 17.28 41.38 -13.30
CA LEU A 966 17.60 40.73 -12.04
C LEU A 966 16.75 41.36 -10.95
N ILE A 967 16.10 40.54 -10.14
CA ILE A 967 15.21 40.97 -9.04
C ILE A 967 15.54 40.21 -7.77
N ARG A 968 14.96 40.62 -6.64
CA ARG A 968 14.89 39.73 -5.48
C ARG A 968 14.01 38.54 -5.86
N ILE A 969 14.48 37.35 -5.53
CA ILE A 969 13.81 36.07 -5.79
C ILE A 969 13.67 35.32 -4.46
N HIS A 970 12.90 34.24 -4.46
CA HIS A 970 12.85 33.34 -3.33
C HIS A 970 14.17 32.59 -3.14
N GLY A 971 14.80 32.11 -4.22
CA GLY A 971 16.17 31.59 -4.22
C GLY A 971 16.37 30.14 -3.78
N ASP A 972 15.33 29.48 -3.27
CA ASP A 972 15.25 28.02 -3.10
C ASP A 972 13.82 27.49 -3.28
N TYR A 973 13.13 28.03 -4.30
CA TYR A 973 11.71 27.78 -4.52
C TYR A 973 11.42 26.39 -5.09
N GLN A 974 10.73 25.56 -4.30
CA GLN A 974 10.33 24.18 -4.64
C GLN A 974 8.93 23.90 -4.08
N LEU A 975 8.40 22.69 -4.32
CA LEU A 975 7.07 22.30 -3.86
C LEU A 975 6.93 22.31 -2.33
N SER A 976 8.02 22.18 -1.56
CA SER A 976 7.97 22.27 -0.11
C SER A 976 7.83 23.70 0.42
N GLN A 977 8.06 24.72 -0.41
CA GLN A 977 7.88 26.13 -0.07
C GLN A 977 6.51 26.70 -0.48
N VAL A 978 5.57 25.83 -0.86
CA VAL A 978 4.19 26.25 -1.16
C VAL A 978 3.19 25.43 -0.37
N LEU A 979 2.19 26.11 0.17
CA LEU A 979 1.10 25.52 0.94
C LEU A 979 -0.18 25.59 0.14
N TRP A 980 -0.89 24.46 0.03
CA TRP A 980 -2.17 24.39 -0.63
C TRP A 980 -3.29 24.80 0.33
N ARG A 981 -4.01 25.86 -0.02
CA ARG A 981 -5.11 26.43 0.76
C ARG A 981 -6.28 26.80 -0.14
N GLU A 982 -7.44 26.19 0.07
CA GLU A 982 -8.74 26.61 -0.52
C GLU A 982 -8.69 26.73 -2.07
N GLN A 983 -8.04 25.76 -2.74
CA GLN A 983 -7.81 25.76 -4.20
C GLN A 983 -6.76 26.75 -4.72
N ASP A 984 -5.93 27.29 -3.83
CA ASP A 984 -4.86 28.22 -4.16
C ASP A 984 -3.56 27.90 -3.42
N PHE A 985 -2.49 28.63 -3.74
CA PHE A 985 -1.19 28.49 -3.10
C PHE A 985 -0.82 29.71 -2.26
N VAL A 986 -0.20 29.44 -1.12
CA VAL A 986 0.52 30.41 -0.28
C VAL A 986 2.00 30.05 -0.30
N ILE A 987 2.85 31.00 -0.67
CA ILE A 987 4.30 30.84 -0.75
C ILE A 987 4.92 31.21 0.59
N VAL A 988 5.80 30.36 1.11
CA VAL A 988 6.42 30.49 2.43
C VAL A 988 7.93 30.29 2.34
N ASP A 989 8.66 30.58 3.42
CA ASP A 989 10.09 30.25 3.57
C ASP A 989 11.04 31.02 2.62
N PHE A 990 10.99 32.35 2.67
CA PHE A 990 11.83 33.24 1.85
C PHE A 990 13.31 33.32 2.30
N GLU A 991 13.84 32.30 2.99
CA GLU A 991 15.20 32.34 3.52
C GLU A 991 16.29 32.17 2.45
N GLY A 992 15.92 31.66 1.26
CA GLY A 992 16.83 31.26 0.19
C GLY A 992 17.66 30.02 0.57
N ASP A 993 18.67 29.68 -0.22
CA ASP A 993 19.51 28.50 0.06
C ASP A 993 20.35 28.70 1.35
N PRO A 994 20.05 27.99 2.47
CA PRO A 994 20.68 28.24 3.76
C PRO A 994 22.14 27.82 3.82
N SER A 995 22.65 27.11 2.80
CA SER A 995 24.09 26.80 2.67
C SER A 995 24.93 28.00 2.24
N LYS A 996 24.30 29.08 1.77
CA LYS A 996 24.96 30.28 1.26
C LYS A 996 25.07 31.41 2.30
N PRO A 997 26.12 32.25 2.24
CA PRO A 997 26.21 33.46 3.05
C PRO A 997 25.02 34.41 2.82
N LEU A 998 24.64 35.18 3.84
CA LEU A 998 23.55 36.16 3.76
C LEU A 998 23.68 37.12 2.57
N GLU A 999 24.89 37.61 2.29
CA GLU A 999 25.14 38.53 1.18
C GLU A 999 24.78 37.92 -0.17
N GLU A 1000 25.12 36.65 -0.39
CA GLU A 1000 24.79 35.94 -1.63
C GLU A 1000 23.28 35.68 -1.75
N ARG A 1001 22.63 35.28 -0.65
CA ARG A 1001 21.16 35.08 -0.61
C ARG A 1001 20.37 36.38 -0.87
N ARG A 1002 20.99 37.54 -0.58
CA ARG A 1002 20.42 38.87 -0.83
C ARG A 1002 20.68 39.43 -2.23
N THR A 1003 21.49 38.76 -3.04
CA THR A 1003 21.74 39.20 -4.43
C THR A 1003 20.47 39.13 -5.27
N GLN A 1004 20.34 40.07 -6.20
CA GLN A 1004 19.29 40.02 -7.21
C GLN A 1004 19.72 39.05 -8.32
N GLN A 1005 18.79 38.20 -8.74
CA GLN A 1005 19.03 37.12 -9.69
C GLN A 1005 17.92 37.07 -10.74
N SER A 1006 18.12 36.26 -11.78
CA SER A 1006 17.05 36.03 -12.75
C SER A 1006 15.85 35.36 -12.05
N PRO A 1007 14.61 35.80 -12.31
CA PRO A 1007 13.39 35.11 -11.87
C PRO A 1007 13.35 33.64 -12.33
N LEU A 1008 14.08 33.29 -13.38
CA LEU A 1008 14.12 31.94 -13.92
C LEU A 1008 14.89 30.94 -13.01
N VAL A 1009 15.59 31.41 -11.98
CA VAL A 1009 16.16 30.54 -10.94
C VAL A 1009 15.05 29.83 -10.16
N ASP A 1010 14.03 30.57 -9.71
CA ASP A 1010 12.88 30.01 -8.97
C ASP A 1010 12.05 29.10 -9.88
N VAL A 1011 11.84 29.51 -11.14
CA VAL A 1011 11.17 28.67 -12.15
C VAL A 1011 11.91 27.35 -12.35
N ALA A 1012 13.24 27.38 -12.54
CA ALA A 1012 14.03 26.17 -12.69
C ALA A 1012 13.95 25.27 -11.43
N GLY A 1013 13.95 25.85 -10.24
CA GLY A 1013 13.75 25.12 -8.98
C GLY A 1013 12.42 24.36 -8.95
N MET A 1014 11.31 25.03 -9.29
CA MET A 1014 9.98 24.41 -9.30
C MET A 1014 9.84 23.31 -10.35
N LEU A 1015 10.35 23.53 -11.57
CA LEU A 1015 10.32 22.52 -12.64
C LEU A 1015 11.08 21.24 -12.25
N ARG A 1016 12.23 21.40 -11.58
CA ARG A 1016 12.97 20.28 -11.01
C ARG A 1016 12.15 19.60 -9.92
N SER A 1017 11.49 20.36 -9.06
CA SER A 1017 10.64 19.83 -7.99
C SER A 1017 9.50 18.94 -8.52
N PHE A 1018 8.88 19.26 -9.65
CA PHE A 1018 7.89 18.37 -10.28
C PHE A 1018 8.50 17.04 -10.74
N SER A 1019 9.73 17.06 -11.26
CA SER A 1019 10.43 15.85 -11.68
C SER A 1019 10.75 14.95 -10.49
N TYR A 1020 11.17 15.55 -9.37
CA TYR A 1020 11.38 14.83 -8.11
C TYR A 1020 10.08 14.27 -7.53
N ALA A 1021 8.98 15.03 -7.55
CA ALA A 1021 7.69 14.56 -7.07
C ALA A 1021 7.14 13.40 -7.92
N ALA A 1022 7.29 13.48 -9.25
CA ALA A 1022 6.91 12.39 -10.16
C ALA A 1022 7.69 11.11 -9.86
N TYR A 1023 9.01 11.22 -9.69
CA TYR A 1023 9.86 10.09 -9.33
C TYR A 1023 9.50 9.52 -7.95
N ALA A 1024 9.37 10.37 -6.94
CA ALA A 1024 9.01 10.00 -5.58
C ALA A 1024 7.66 9.27 -5.50
N GLY A 1025 6.62 9.87 -6.07
CA GLY A 1025 5.27 9.32 -6.09
C GLY A 1025 5.21 7.99 -6.84
N LEU A 1026 5.93 7.89 -7.97
CA LEU A 1026 6.01 6.65 -8.71
C LEU A 1026 6.75 5.55 -7.94
N GLN A 1027 7.91 5.86 -7.34
CA GLN A 1027 8.67 4.89 -6.54
C GLN A 1027 7.82 4.33 -5.40
N SER A 1028 7.14 5.19 -4.64
CA SER A 1028 6.22 4.76 -3.58
C SER A 1028 5.12 3.83 -4.12
N TYR A 1029 4.57 4.14 -5.29
CA TYR A 1029 3.53 3.33 -5.92
C TYR A 1029 4.03 1.96 -6.40
N VAL A 1030 5.21 1.90 -7.04
CA VAL A 1030 5.74 0.66 -7.65
C VAL A 1030 6.39 -0.28 -6.64
N VAL A 1031 6.73 0.18 -5.43
CA VAL A 1031 7.18 -0.70 -4.31
C VAL A 1031 6.20 -1.85 -4.09
N THR A 1032 4.90 -1.61 -4.26
CA THR A 1032 3.86 -2.64 -4.17
C THR A 1032 3.49 -3.29 -5.49
N ARG A 1033 3.90 -2.73 -6.62
CA ARG A 1033 3.62 -3.28 -7.95
C ARG A 1033 4.90 -3.32 -8.79
N PRO A 1034 5.89 -4.16 -8.42
CA PRO A 1034 7.18 -4.15 -9.08
C PRO A 1034 7.08 -4.47 -10.59
N SER A 1035 6.08 -5.28 -10.98
CA SER A 1035 5.80 -5.61 -12.38
C SER A 1035 5.38 -4.42 -13.24
N ASP A 1036 4.87 -3.35 -12.62
CA ASP A 1036 4.40 -2.15 -13.32
C ASP A 1036 5.48 -1.06 -13.41
N ALA A 1037 6.61 -1.23 -12.72
CA ALA A 1037 7.66 -0.22 -12.60
C ALA A 1037 8.20 0.24 -13.97
N GLU A 1038 8.59 -0.70 -14.82
CA GLU A 1038 9.10 -0.40 -16.17
C GLU A 1038 8.04 0.25 -17.06
N ARG A 1039 6.77 -0.11 -16.87
CA ARG A 1039 5.66 0.39 -17.68
C ARG A 1039 5.23 1.81 -17.29
N LEU A 1040 5.31 2.15 -16.01
CA LEU A 1040 4.88 3.44 -15.48
C LEU A 1040 5.97 4.50 -15.51
N GLU A 1041 7.25 4.13 -15.63
CA GLU A 1041 8.35 5.11 -15.69
C GLU A 1041 8.17 6.14 -16.83
N PRO A 1042 7.83 5.77 -18.08
CA PRO A 1042 7.54 6.75 -19.13
C PRO A 1042 6.35 7.66 -18.80
N TRP A 1043 5.33 7.15 -18.11
CA TRP A 1043 4.16 7.93 -17.69
C TRP A 1043 4.49 8.91 -16.57
N GLY A 1044 5.38 8.56 -15.64
CA GLY A 1044 5.91 9.50 -14.65
C GLY A 1044 6.62 10.69 -15.32
N ARG A 1045 7.43 10.43 -16.35
CA ARG A 1045 8.08 11.48 -17.15
C ARG A 1045 7.07 12.31 -17.95
N PHE A 1046 6.07 11.66 -18.53
CA PHE A 1046 4.98 12.33 -19.23
C PHE A 1046 4.24 13.32 -18.31
N TRP A 1047 3.91 12.90 -17.09
CA TRP A 1047 3.30 13.77 -16.09
C TRP A 1047 4.20 14.97 -15.77
N ALA A 1048 5.48 14.73 -15.46
CA ALA A 1048 6.41 15.80 -15.09
C ALA A 1048 6.58 16.83 -16.22
N ALA A 1049 6.66 16.38 -17.47
CA ALA A 1049 6.79 17.26 -18.64
C ALA A 1049 5.55 18.14 -18.85
N TRP A 1050 4.35 17.56 -18.79
CA TRP A 1050 3.11 18.32 -19.01
C TRP A 1050 2.75 19.24 -17.85
N VAL A 1051 2.95 18.81 -16.61
CA VAL A 1051 2.78 19.68 -15.42
C VAL A 1051 3.75 20.86 -15.48
N SER A 1052 5.00 20.62 -15.85
CA SER A 1052 6.01 21.65 -16.10
C SER A 1052 5.58 22.64 -17.20
N ALA A 1053 5.05 22.14 -18.31
CA ALA A 1053 4.57 22.96 -19.41
C ALA A 1053 3.34 23.81 -19.03
N LEU A 1054 2.40 23.24 -18.26
CA LEU A 1054 1.22 23.95 -17.75
C LEU A 1054 1.60 25.08 -16.80
N PHE A 1055 2.52 24.80 -15.87
CA PHE A 1055 3.11 25.81 -14.99
C PHE A 1055 3.75 26.94 -15.81
N LEU A 1056 4.59 26.60 -16.79
CA LEU A 1056 5.28 27.58 -17.65
C LEU A 1056 4.31 28.39 -18.51
N ARG A 1057 3.24 27.77 -19.01
CA ARG A 1057 2.21 28.44 -19.82
C ARG A 1057 1.57 29.58 -19.03
N SER A 1058 1.12 29.29 -17.81
CA SER A 1058 0.52 30.30 -16.92
C SER A 1058 1.53 31.37 -16.50
N TYR A 1059 2.75 30.96 -16.14
CA TYR A 1059 3.82 31.88 -15.78
C TYR A 1059 4.15 32.86 -16.91
N ARG A 1060 4.42 32.35 -18.12
CA ARG A 1060 4.74 33.16 -19.31
C ARG A 1060 3.59 34.08 -19.73
N SER A 1061 2.35 33.64 -19.56
CA SER A 1061 1.18 34.45 -19.89
C SER A 1061 1.15 35.76 -19.11
N LEU A 1062 1.40 35.71 -17.79
CA LEU A 1062 1.40 36.88 -16.92
C LEU A 1062 2.68 37.73 -17.08
N MET A 1063 3.81 37.08 -17.35
CA MET A 1063 5.10 37.77 -17.52
C MET A 1063 5.24 38.50 -18.86
N ARG A 1064 4.36 38.25 -19.84
CA ARG A 1064 4.43 38.78 -21.22
C ARG A 1064 4.54 40.30 -21.28
N ASP A 1065 3.82 41.00 -20.40
CA ASP A 1065 3.76 42.47 -20.39
C ASP A 1065 4.88 43.11 -19.56
N THR A 1066 5.73 42.30 -18.92
CA THR A 1066 6.85 42.75 -18.10
C THR A 1066 8.16 42.83 -18.92
N THR A 1067 9.23 43.32 -18.28
CA THR A 1067 10.62 43.27 -18.77
C THR A 1067 11.50 42.33 -17.93
N LEU A 1068 10.88 41.57 -17.00
CA LEU A 1068 11.61 40.77 -16.02
C LEU A 1068 12.23 39.52 -16.63
N VAL A 1069 11.59 38.97 -17.67
CA VAL A 1069 12.06 37.83 -18.45
C VAL A 1069 12.03 38.16 -19.96
N PRO A 1070 12.81 37.47 -20.81
CA PRO A 1070 12.78 37.70 -22.25
C PRO A 1070 11.38 37.47 -22.85
N ARG A 1071 10.99 38.29 -23.84
CA ARG A 1071 9.67 38.21 -24.50
C ARG A 1071 9.65 37.20 -25.62
N ARG A 1072 10.75 37.09 -26.38
CA ARG A 1072 10.93 36.09 -27.43
C ARG A 1072 11.10 34.72 -26.80
N ALA A 1073 10.29 33.77 -27.24
CA ALA A 1073 10.33 32.38 -26.80
C ALA A 1073 11.75 31.79 -26.89
N ALA A 1074 12.49 32.09 -27.97
CA ALA A 1074 13.85 31.58 -28.16
C ALA A 1074 14.87 32.08 -27.10
N SER A 1075 14.79 33.35 -26.69
CA SER A 1075 15.67 33.91 -25.65
C SER A 1075 15.23 33.49 -24.25
N PHE A 1076 13.91 33.38 -24.01
CA PHE A 1076 13.37 32.85 -22.75
C PHE A 1076 13.80 31.39 -22.55
N GLU A 1077 13.62 30.55 -23.58
CA GLU A 1077 13.99 29.14 -23.53
C GLU A 1077 15.49 28.96 -23.31
N ALA A 1078 16.33 29.73 -24.01
CA ALA A 1078 17.78 29.64 -23.86
C ALA A 1078 18.22 29.99 -22.42
N LEU A 1079 17.67 31.06 -21.85
CA LEU A 1079 17.97 31.47 -20.48
C LEU A 1079 17.44 30.46 -19.45
N LEU A 1080 16.22 29.95 -19.64
CA LEU A 1080 15.64 28.92 -18.77
C LEU A 1080 16.44 27.61 -18.81
N ARG A 1081 16.83 27.13 -19.99
CA ARG A 1081 17.65 25.91 -20.12
C ARG A 1081 19.00 26.06 -19.44
N MET A 1082 19.62 27.23 -19.49
CA MET A 1082 20.87 27.48 -18.78
C MET A 1082 20.69 27.39 -17.26
N HIS A 1083 19.60 27.91 -16.70
CA HIS A 1083 19.26 27.76 -15.29
C HIS A 1083 18.87 26.32 -14.89
N LEU A 1084 18.20 25.58 -15.79
CA LEU A 1084 17.90 24.16 -15.57
C LEU A 1084 19.18 23.32 -15.54
N ILE A 1085 20.14 23.57 -16.43
CA ILE A 1085 21.47 22.92 -16.40
C ILE A 1085 22.14 23.25 -15.07
N ASP A 1086 22.17 24.52 -14.68
CA ASP A 1086 22.80 24.97 -13.44
C ASP A 1086 22.22 24.29 -12.20
N ARG A 1087 20.88 24.20 -12.12
CA ARG A 1087 20.17 23.53 -11.02
C ARG A 1087 20.40 22.01 -11.06
N THR A 1088 20.34 21.39 -12.23
CA THR A 1088 20.56 19.93 -12.38
C THR A 1088 21.98 19.54 -11.95
N LEU A 1089 22.99 20.33 -12.30
CA LEU A 1089 24.37 20.11 -11.84
C LEU A 1089 24.49 20.23 -10.32
N ARG A 1090 23.78 21.18 -9.68
CA ARG A 1090 23.72 21.30 -8.23
C ARG A 1090 23.02 20.08 -7.60
N ASP A 1091 21.96 19.59 -8.21
CA ASP A 1091 21.28 18.37 -7.76
C ASP A 1091 22.21 17.15 -7.87
N VAL A 1092 22.99 17.01 -8.96
CA VAL A 1092 24.02 15.96 -9.09
C VAL A 1092 25.04 16.04 -7.95
N GLU A 1093 25.57 17.23 -7.67
CA GLU A 1093 26.53 17.44 -6.56
C GLU A 1093 25.92 17.01 -5.21
N ASN A 1094 24.67 17.39 -4.96
CA ASN A 1094 23.98 17.09 -3.71
C ASN A 1094 23.63 15.60 -3.58
N GLU A 1095 22.97 15.00 -4.57
CA GLU A 1095 22.51 13.60 -4.47
C GLU A 1095 23.69 12.63 -4.42
N LEU A 1096 24.79 12.90 -5.14
CA LEU A 1096 25.99 12.08 -5.09
C LEU A 1096 26.61 12.00 -3.68
N LEU A 1097 26.55 13.10 -2.93
CA LEU A 1097 27.15 13.20 -1.60
C LEU A 1097 26.17 12.81 -0.48
N LEU A 1098 24.87 13.06 -0.67
CA LEU A 1098 23.87 12.93 0.38
C LEU A 1098 22.99 11.69 0.22
N ARG A 1099 22.57 11.34 -1.01
CA ARG A 1099 21.63 10.25 -1.30
C ARG A 1099 21.94 9.58 -2.65
N PRO A 1100 23.00 8.76 -2.73
CA PRO A 1100 23.44 8.19 -4.01
C PRO A 1100 22.38 7.36 -4.74
N ASP A 1101 21.41 6.78 -4.03
CA ASP A 1101 20.29 6.03 -4.62
C ASP A 1101 19.33 6.91 -5.45
N TRP A 1102 19.32 8.22 -5.19
CA TRP A 1102 18.50 9.20 -5.92
C TRP A 1102 19.24 9.83 -7.10
N LEU A 1103 20.53 9.54 -7.27
CA LEU A 1103 21.39 10.11 -8.31
C LEU A 1103 20.89 9.81 -9.74
N GLY A 1104 20.09 8.75 -9.92
CA GLY A 1104 19.56 8.35 -11.22
C GLY A 1104 18.73 9.45 -11.87
N LEU A 1105 17.91 10.17 -11.11
CA LEU A 1105 17.06 11.24 -11.63
C LEU A 1105 17.87 12.40 -12.21
N PRO A 1106 18.72 13.13 -11.45
CA PRO A 1106 19.48 14.25 -12.00
C PRO A 1106 20.49 13.83 -13.08
N LEU A 1107 20.99 12.59 -13.10
CA LEU A 1107 21.81 12.10 -14.22
C LEU A 1107 21.00 11.91 -15.51
N ARG A 1108 19.77 11.39 -15.44
CA ARG A 1108 18.88 11.26 -16.61
C ARG A 1108 18.50 12.63 -17.15
N ASP A 1109 18.14 13.56 -16.27
CA ASP A 1109 17.78 14.92 -16.69
C ASP A 1109 18.97 15.66 -17.32
N LEU A 1110 20.18 15.48 -16.77
CA LEU A 1110 21.39 16.02 -17.39
C LEU A 1110 21.66 15.37 -18.76
N ALA A 1111 21.46 14.06 -18.88
CA ALA A 1111 21.55 13.34 -20.15
C ALA A 1111 20.55 13.88 -21.19
N ASP A 1112 19.29 14.09 -20.82
CA ASP A 1112 18.25 14.64 -21.69
C ASP A 1112 18.56 16.09 -22.11
N LEU A 1113 19.09 16.90 -21.19
CA LEU A 1113 19.46 18.29 -21.49
C LEU A 1113 20.61 18.40 -22.50
N LEU A 1114 21.50 17.41 -22.54
CA LEU A 1114 22.66 17.36 -23.43
C LEU A 1114 22.36 16.85 -24.84
N GLY A 1115 21.21 16.21 -25.05
CA GLY A 1115 20.90 15.46 -26.28
C GLY A 1115 21.36 14.02 -26.14
#